data_AF-A0A914API8-F1
#
_entry.id   AF-A0A914API8-F1
#
_cell.length_a   1.000
_cell.length_b   1.000
_cell.length_c   1.000
_cell.angle_alpha   90.00
_cell.angle_beta   90.00
_cell.angle_gamma   90.00
#
_symmetry.space_group_name_H-M   'P 1'
#
loop_
_entity.id
_entity.type
_entity.pdbx_description
1 polymer ?
#
loop_
_entity_poly.entity_id
_entity_poly.type
_entity_poly.pdbx_seq_one_letter_code
_entity_poly.pdbx_strand_id
1 'polypeptide(L)'
;MAIWIILWFFMLFVAVPSVRAQSCMTDTCMNGGTCMDGMGGVVCTCAMGWTGQNCEDAMPDACSNTPCQNNGSCMPVMGMMMYECMCAAGFSGRDCEMDACGNPNRCHNGGTCMREDSGNMYECICPPGFDPGTDCSDSPCMPNPCQNGGQCTPQGNSYDCMCQNGATGNNCQNSANDPCMSNPCQNGGQCTPQGNSYDCTCQNGATGNNCQNSADDPCMPNPCQNGGQCTRQGNSYDCTCQNGATGNNCQNAANSSTTTIIIVVVVVVVVLIVVLVIVVVCIVKRSRRKRRGGRPSAVEGGHGQELTKKKKSNVYGIDNRQASTSESNVPSKEFPRDKLHMFGQIGSGSFAVVYKAKAEGIVRRGTNTTVAVKMLKESATPNDQSDFKKELQLYSMLDQHPNVLSMLGCCTDKDPMYIILEYVPHGNLQTYLRHIRTGMEPIYLNKAGFKEKKDLTPTEILTFASQVVRGMEYLASKQCIHRDLATRNILLGEGLICKVSDFGLARDVAEKSQYEMQSQGRVPVRWMAPESLLSNMYTSKSDVWSFGVLLWELVTLGSHPYPGMSSQKVINELKKGYRLPKPEHCSDDIYKVMVDCWQEKPEDRPDFAGLHTTIDDILADAAGYLEMGNLNQDEYVYLEPGQSSSSNESA
;
A
#
# COMPACT_ATOMS: atom_id res chain seq x y z
N MET A 1 42.39 50.33 59.07
CA MET A 1 41.32 50.81 58.15
C MET A 1 40.17 49.81 58.19
N ALA A 2 39.08 50.08 58.92
CA ALA A 2 37.96 49.13 59.08
C ALA A 2 36.59 49.76 59.41
N ILE A 3 36.49 51.09 59.54
CA ILE A 3 35.29 51.79 60.06
C ILE A 3 34.59 52.64 58.97
N TRP A 4 35.29 52.99 57.89
CA TRP A 4 34.78 53.86 56.83
C TRP A 4 33.97 53.16 55.73
N ILE A 5 33.85 51.82 55.76
CA ILE A 5 33.08 51.05 54.77
C ILE A 5 31.64 50.81 55.26
N ILE A 6 31.44 50.63 56.57
CA ILE A 6 30.13 50.29 57.16
C ILE A 6 29.15 51.48 57.09
N LEU A 7 29.66 52.71 57.17
CA LEU A 7 28.84 53.93 57.08
C LEU A 7 28.31 54.23 55.67
N TRP A 8 28.81 53.57 54.62
CA TRP A 8 28.27 53.71 53.25
C TRP A 8 27.04 52.83 53.01
N PHE A 9 26.82 51.79 53.83
CA PHE A 9 25.68 50.86 53.69
C PHE A 9 24.40 51.31 54.42
N PHE A 10 24.46 52.36 55.23
CA PHE A 10 23.34 52.82 56.07
C PHE A 10 22.64 54.11 55.61
N MET A 11 22.96 54.62 54.41
CA MET A 11 22.35 55.81 53.79
C MET A 11 21.46 55.48 52.58
N LEU A 12 20.84 54.29 52.57
CA LEU A 12 19.90 53.85 51.53
C LEU A 12 18.45 53.64 52.01
N PHE A 13 18.14 54.02 53.26
CA PHE A 13 16.78 54.03 53.80
C PHE A 13 16.37 55.45 54.23
N VAL A 14 15.65 56.12 53.32
CA VAL A 14 14.64 57.21 53.45
C VAL A 14 14.78 58.17 52.27
N ALA A 15 14.42 57.66 51.09
CA ALA A 15 14.04 58.43 49.91
C ALA A 15 13.41 57.48 48.89
N VAL A 16 12.29 56.83 49.22
CA VAL A 16 11.41 56.28 48.18
C VAL A 16 10.75 57.50 47.54
N PRO A 17 11.06 57.86 46.28
CA PRO A 17 10.25 58.85 45.58
C PRO A 17 8.86 58.24 45.47
N SER A 18 7.81 59.01 45.71
CA SER A 18 6.46 58.56 45.42
C SER A 18 6.40 58.16 43.95
N VAL A 19 6.40 56.85 43.67
CA VAL A 19 6.16 56.32 42.33
C VAL A 19 4.71 56.63 42.02
N ARG A 20 4.50 57.84 41.48
CA ARG A 20 3.26 58.27 40.90
C ARG A 20 2.99 57.27 39.79
N ALA A 21 2.00 56.40 39.99
CA ALA A 21 1.50 55.56 38.91
C ALA A 21 1.16 56.50 37.76
N GLN A 22 1.94 56.44 36.69
CA GLN A 22 1.79 57.30 35.51
C GLN A 22 0.65 56.73 34.68
N SER A 23 -0.55 56.67 35.27
CA SER A 23 -1.75 56.12 34.64
C SER A 23 -2.06 56.86 33.35
N CYS A 24 -2.47 56.12 32.31
CA CYS A 24 -2.79 56.63 30.98
C CYS A 24 -3.43 58.03 30.95
N MET A 25 -2.61 59.04 30.62
CA MET A 25 -3.07 60.39 30.31
C MET A 25 -3.36 60.50 28.82
N THR A 26 -4.28 61.40 28.46
CA THR A 26 -4.46 61.83 27.06
C THR A 26 -3.12 62.24 26.46
N ASP A 27 -2.92 61.89 25.19
CA ASP A 27 -1.71 62.18 24.40
C ASP A 27 -0.42 61.41 24.79
N THR A 28 -0.50 60.40 25.68
CA THR A 28 0.66 59.53 25.98
C THR A 28 1.01 58.59 24.81
N CYS A 29 0.01 58.15 24.04
CA CYS A 29 0.20 57.34 22.83
C CYS A 29 -0.25 58.16 21.61
N MET A 30 0.66 58.35 20.66
CA MET A 30 0.47 59.17 19.47
C MET A 30 -0.29 58.41 18.37
N ASN A 31 -0.69 59.13 17.31
CA ASN A 31 -1.18 58.56 16.05
C ASN A 31 -2.32 57.52 16.17
N GLY A 32 -3.18 57.67 17.20
CA GLY A 32 -4.31 56.77 17.45
C GLY A 32 -3.96 55.51 18.25
N GLY A 33 -2.75 55.42 18.82
CA GLY A 33 -2.36 54.33 19.70
C GLY A 33 -3.22 54.26 20.97
N THR A 34 -3.56 53.05 21.40
CA THR A 34 -4.32 52.81 22.64
C THR A 34 -3.38 52.63 23.82
N CYS A 35 -3.59 53.41 24.88
CA CYS A 35 -2.80 53.36 26.11
C CYS A 35 -3.31 52.27 27.06
N MET A 36 -2.39 51.53 27.69
CA MET A 36 -2.70 50.57 28.76
C MET A 36 -1.69 50.68 29.91
N ASP A 37 -2.18 50.58 31.15
CA ASP A 37 -1.32 50.53 32.35
C ASP A 37 -0.81 49.10 32.57
N GLY A 38 0.51 48.90 32.54
CA GLY A 38 1.18 47.60 32.75
C GLY A 38 1.99 47.55 34.05
N MET A 39 2.41 46.34 34.45
CA MET A 39 3.20 46.09 35.68
C MET A 39 4.61 46.72 35.72
N GLY A 40 5.00 47.50 34.69
CA GLY A 40 6.24 48.28 34.66
C GLY A 40 6.06 49.74 34.21
N GLY A 41 4.84 50.21 33.98
CA GLY A 41 4.55 51.55 33.42
C GLY A 41 3.51 51.53 32.29
N VAL A 42 3.41 52.63 31.56
CA VAL A 42 2.52 52.75 30.39
C VAL A 42 3.02 51.89 29.23
N VAL A 43 2.09 51.23 28.54
CA VAL A 43 2.34 50.50 27.29
C VAL A 43 1.37 51.00 26.21
N CYS A 44 1.90 51.42 25.07
CA CYS A 44 1.09 51.85 23.92
C CYS A 44 0.88 50.68 22.93
N THR A 45 -0.35 50.53 22.45
CA THR A 45 -0.72 49.62 21.35
C THR A 45 -1.01 50.45 20.11
N CYS A 46 -0.10 50.46 19.14
CA CYS A 46 -0.17 51.40 18.02
C CYS A 46 -1.26 51.10 17.00
N ALA A 47 -1.81 52.16 16.40
CA ALA A 47 -2.71 52.04 15.26
C ALA A 47 -1.96 51.52 14.02
N MET A 48 -2.69 50.95 13.07
CA MET A 48 -2.10 50.40 11.84
C MET A 48 -1.31 51.48 11.08
N GLY A 49 -0.06 51.15 10.74
CA GLY A 49 0.87 52.06 10.08
C GLY A 49 1.87 52.77 11.02
N TRP A 50 1.79 52.56 12.34
CA TRP A 50 2.66 53.21 13.33
C TRP A 50 3.37 52.21 14.25
N THR A 51 4.53 52.63 14.77
CA THR A 51 5.44 51.88 15.63
C THR A 51 6.20 52.85 16.57
N GLY A 52 7.13 52.34 17.37
CA GLY A 52 7.81 53.10 18.43
C GLY A 52 7.12 52.93 19.79
N GLN A 53 7.78 53.36 20.87
CA GLN A 53 7.32 53.13 22.25
C GLN A 53 6.03 53.90 22.58
N ASN A 54 5.83 55.06 21.96
CA ASN A 54 4.67 55.94 22.10
C ASN A 54 3.88 56.06 20.79
N CYS A 55 4.14 55.18 19.81
CA CYS A 55 3.54 55.21 18.46
C CYS A 55 3.93 56.45 17.63
N GLU A 56 5.14 56.97 17.88
CA GLU A 56 5.69 58.17 17.24
C GLU A 56 6.22 57.93 15.82
N ASP A 57 6.67 56.72 15.51
CA ASP A 57 7.34 56.38 14.25
C ASP A 57 6.36 55.78 13.22
N ALA A 58 6.48 56.17 11.96
CA ALA A 58 5.77 55.50 10.87
C ALA A 58 6.40 54.11 10.61
N MET A 59 5.58 53.10 10.37
CA MET A 59 6.04 51.74 10.06
C MET A 59 6.85 51.74 8.75
N PRO A 60 8.10 51.23 8.73
CA PRO A 60 8.92 51.19 7.51
C PRO A 60 8.28 50.37 6.39
N ASP A 61 8.39 50.85 5.14
CA ASP A 61 7.95 50.09 3.96
C ASP A 61 8.88 48.89 3.71
N ALA A 62 8.34 47.69 3.91
CA ALA A 62 9.02 46.43 3.71
C ALA A 62 9.44 46.17 2.23
N CYS A 63 8.87 46.90 1.27
CA CYS A 63 9.23 46.80 -0.16
C CYS A 63 10.26 47.84 -0.63
N SER A 64 10.67 48.78 0.23
CA SER A 64 11.57 49.91 -0.14
C SER A 64 12.91 49.49 -0.76
N ASN A 65 13.41 48.30 -0.42
CA ASN A 65 14.70 47.76 -0.89
C ASN A 65 14.57 46.80 -2.09
N THR A 66 13.40 46.76 -2.75
CA THR A 66 13.09 45.87 -3.90
C THR A 66 13.54 44.41 -3.68
N PRO A 67 13.05 43.73 -2.62
CA PRO A 67 13.56 42.39 -2.25
C PRO A 67 13.26 41.31 -3.28
N CYS A 68 12.20 41.47 -4.08
CA CYS A 68 11.79 40.48 -5.08
C CYS A 68 12.69 40.51 -6.33
N GLN A 69 13.42 39.41 -6.54
CA GLN A 69 14.28 39.16 -7.68
C GLN A 69 13.47 38.72 -8.90
N ASN A 70 14.15 38.48 -10.04
CA ASN A 70 13.58 37.86 -11.24
C ASN A 70 12.23 38.44 -11.71
N ASN A 71 12.11 39.78 -11.62
CA ASN A 71 10.94 40.55 -12.01
C ASN A 71 9.64 40.19 -11.23
N GLY A 72 9.77 39.69 -10.00
CA GLY A 72 8.65 39.53 -9.07
C GLY A 72 8.14 40.86 -8.50
N SER A 73 6.84 40.95 -8.23
CA SER A 73 6.19 42.14 -7.67
C SER A 73 6.13 42.07 -6.14
N CYS A 74 6.65 43.09 -5.45
CA CYS A 74 6.63 43.18 -3.99
C CYS A 74 5.31 43.77 -3.48
N MET A 75 4.71 43.16 -2.46
CA MET A 75 3.60 43.72 -1.70
C MET A 75 3.90 43.74 -0.19
N PRO A 76 3.76 44.88 0.51
CA PRO A 76 3.94 44.95 1.96
C PRO A 76 2.72 44.36 2.68
N VAL A 77 2.96 43.49 3.67
CA VAL A 77 1.88 42.79 4.39
C VAL A 77 1.34 43.68 5.50
N MET A 78 0.10 44.15 5.35
CA MET A 78 -0.52 45.14 6.24
C MET A 78 -0.47 44.73 7.72
N GLY A 79 0.20 45.55 8.53
CA GLY A 79 0.29 45.37 9.98
C GLY A 79 1.54 44.65 10.49
N MET A 80 2.49 44.26 9.63
CA MET A 80 3.75 43.62 10.02
C MET A 80 4.94 44.17 9.22
N MET A 81 6.16 44.07 9.74
CA MET A 81 7.40 44.46 9.06
C MET A 81 7.85 43.42 8.01
N MET A 82 6.92 42.90 7.20
CA MET A 82 7.18 41.84 6.23
C MET A 82 6.56 42.15 4.86
N TYR A 83 7.20 41.63 3.82
CA TYR A 83 6.75 41.69 2.43
C TYR A 83 6.42 40.29 1.91
N GLU A 84 5.67 40.23 0.82
CA GLU A 84 5.40 39.04 0.04
C GLU A 84 5.72 39.32 -1.44
N CYS A 85 6.33 38.35 -2.13
CA CYS A 85 6.76 38.49 -3.52
C CYS A 85 5.88 37.64 -4.45
N MET A 86 5.15 38.30 -5.37
CA MET A 86 4.46 37.65 -6.48
C MET A 86 5.46 37.39 -7.62
N CYS A 87 5.98 36.17 -7.72
CA CYS A 87 7.00 35.84 -8.71
C CYS A 87 6.48 35.79 -10.15
N ALA A 88 7.37 36.09 -11.10
CA ALA A 88 7.13 35.87 -12.53
C ALA A 88 7.10 34.36 -12.85
N ALA A 89 6.48 33.98 -13.97
CA ALA A 89 6.31 32.59 -14.36
C ALA A 89 7.64 31.81 -14.42
N GLY A 90 7.65 30.61 -13.83
CA GLY A 90 8.86 29.80 -13.68
C GLY A 90 9.89 30.27 -12.63
N PHE A 91 9.57 31.27 -11.81
CA PHE A 91 10.37 31.66 -10.64
C PHE A 91 9.61 31.44 -9.33
N SER A 92 10.34 31.15 -8.26
CA SER A 92 9.80 30.75 -6.96
C SER A 92 10.77 31.10 -5.82
N GLY A 93 10.40 30.81 -4.57
CA GLY A 93 11.16 31.21 -3.40
C GLY A 93 10.63 32.48 -2.75
N ARG A 94 11.20 32.87 -1.61
CA ARG A 94 10.70 34.00 -0.80
C ARG A 94 10.85 35.33 -1.53
N ASP A 95 11.99 35.47 -2.19
CA ASP A 95 12.47 36.66 -2.88
C ASP A 95 12.49 36.38 -4.39
N CYS A 96 11.75 35.38 -4.87
CA CYS A 96 11.74 34.88 -6.25
C CYS A 96 13.10 34.40 -6.79
N GLU A 97 13.98 33.98 -5.88
CA GLU A 97 15.38 33.60 -6.12
C GLU A 97 15.56 32.26 -6.85
N MET A 98 14.56 31.36 -6.82
CA MET A 98 14.64 30.00 -7.37
C MET A 98 13.99 29.89 -8.75
N ASP A 99 14.83 29.81 -9.80
CA ASP A 99 14.41 29.43 -11.16
C ASP A 99 14.01 27.95 -11.23
N ALA A 100 12.86 27.68 -11.83
CA ALA A 100 12.38 26.33 -12.11
C ALA A 100 13.31 25.61 -13.10
N CYS A 101 13.85 26.32 -14.09
CA CYS A 101 14.86 25.84 -15.06
C CYS A 101 16.27 26.36 -14.75
N GLY A 102 16.62 26.45 -13.46
CA GLY A 102 17.89 27.01 -13.00
C GLY A 102 19.16 26.30 -13.48
N ASN A 103 20.31 26.88 -13.12
CA ASN A 103 21.65 26.41 -13.49
C ASN A 103 22.36 25.78 -12.27
N PRO A 104 22.81 24.52 -12.30
CA PRO A 104 22.74 23.56 -13.41
C PRO A 104 21.32 23.10 -13.73
N ASN A 105 21.07 22.82 -15.02
CA ASN A 105 19.80 22.37 -15.58
C ASN A 105 19.23 21.18 -14.78
N ARG A 106 17.97 21.29 -14.33
CA ARG A 106 17.28 20.22 -13.58
C ARG A 106 16.95 18.98 -14.42
N CYS A 107 16.97 19.10 -15.75
CA CYS A 107 16.79 17.95 -16.63
C CYS A 107 18.12 17.22 -16.83
N HIS A 108 18.20 16.01 -16.27
CA HIS A 108 19.32 15.09 -16.41
C HIS A 108 19.46 14.54 -17.83
N ASN A 109 20.55 13.82 -18.10
CA ASN A 109 20.81 13.07 -19.34
C ASN A 109 20.69 13.87 -20.66
N GLY A 110 20.78 15.21 -20.60
CA GLY A 110 20.68 16.09 -21.77
C GLY A 110 19.27 16.57 -22.10
N GLY A 111 18.29 16.40 -21.20
CA GLY A 111 16.95 16.94 -21.36
C GLY A 111 16.90 18.48 -21.40
N THR A 112 15.91 19.03 -22.11
CA THR A 112 15.70 20.48 -22.22
C THR A 112 14.58 20.92 -21.29
N CYS A 113 14.85 21.87 -20.40
CA CYS A 113 13.87 22.40 -19.46
C CYS A 113 13.00 23.48 -20.11
N MET A 114 11.69 23.33 -19.99
CA MET A 114 10.66 24.30 -20.40
C MET A 114 9.95 24.81 -19.16
N ARG A 115 9.67 26.13 -19.10
CA ARG A 115 8.82 26.73 -18.06
C ARG A 115 7.37 26.76 -18.55
N GLU A 116 6.40 26.43 -17.68
CA GLU A 116 4.99 26.64 -18.01
C GLU A 116 4.57 28.11 -17.78
N ASP A 117 3.77 28.67 -18.69
CA ASP A 117 3.27 30.06 -18.61
C ASP A 117 2.28 30.31 -17.45
N SER A 118 1.91 29.27 -16.68
CA SER A 118 0.80 29.32 -15.71
C SER A 118 1.14 28.90 -14.27
N GLY A 119 2.42 28.71 -13.92
CA GLY A 119 2.80 28.42 -12.54
C GLY A 119 4.30 28.28 -12.26
N ASN A 120 4.62 27.78 -11.06
CA ASN A 120 5.99 27.51 -10.61
C ASN A 120 6.46 26.11 -11.04
N MET A 121 6.08 25.67 -12.24
CA MET A 121 6.27 24.31 -12.74
C MET A 121 7.14 24.32 -13.99
N TYR A 122 7.97 23.28 -14.14
CA TYR A 122 8.79 23.04 -15.31
C TYR A 122 8.47 21.66 -15.90
N GLU A 123 8.66 21.52 -17.21
CA GLU A 123 8.61 20.25 -17.92
C GLU A 123 9.97 19.97 -18.54
N CYS A 124 10.45 18.74 -18.44
CA CYS A 124 11.67 18.29 -19.10
C CYS A 124 11.34 17.56 -20.41
N ILE A 125 11.72 18.16 -21.55
CA ILE A 125 11.73 17.49 -22.85
C ILE A 125 12.94 16.55 -22.87
N CYS A 126 12.68 15.26 -22.64
CA CYS A 126 13.73 14.25 -22.53
C CYS A 126 14.19 13.71 -23.90
N PRO A 127 15.47 13.31 -24.04
CA PRO A 127 15.94 12.61 -25.23
C PRO A 127 15.25 11.24 -25.40
N PRO A 128 15.17 10.69 -26.63
CA PRO A 128 14.56 9.38 -26.87
C PRO A 128 15.18 8.29 -26.00
N GLY A 129 14.37 7.66 -25.15
CA GLY A 129 14.78 6.58 -24.25
C GLY A 129 14.76 6.90 -22.75
N PHE A 130 14.42 8.13 -22.38
CA PHE A 130 14.17 8.57 -20.99
C PHE A 130 12.69 8.94 -20.80
N ASP A 131 12.16 8.79 -19.58
CA ASP A 131 10.73 9.01 -19.30
C ASP A 131 10.39 10.53 -19.27
N PRO A 132 9.46 11.03 -20.12
CA PRO A 132 9.12 12.44 -20.15
C PRO A 132 8.29 12.90 -18.93
N GLY A 133 8.64 14.07 -18.37
CA GLY A 133 7.76 14.82 -17.46
C GLY A 133 8.22 14.96 -15.99
N THR A 134 9.38 14.42 -15.60
CA THR A 134 9.95 14.64 -14.24
C THR A 134 11.27 15.40 -14.28
N ASP A 135 12.31 14.76 -14.79
CA ASP A 135 13.70 15.19 -14.73
C ASP A 135 14.63 14.47 -15.74
N CYS A 136 14.09 13.54 -16.53
CA CYS A 136 14.85 12.66 -17.43
C CYS A 136 15.89 11.74 -16.75
N SER A 137 15.79 11.48 -15.44
CA SER A 137 16.69 10.52 -14.77
C SER A 137 16.36 9.08 -15.13
N ASP A 138 15.07 8.74 -15.18
CA ASP A 138 14.59 7.37 -15.40
C ASP A 138 14.63 6.95 -16.88
N SER A 139 15.05 5.72 -17.12
CA SER A 139 15.03 5.06 -18.44
C SER A 139 14.65 3.59 -18.27
N PRO A 140 13.82 3.00 -19.16
CA PRO A 140 13.55 1.56 -19.17
C PRO A 140 14.79 0.67 -19.31
N CYS A 141 15.93 1.24 -19.73
CA CYS A 141 17.21 0.54 -19.88
C CYS A 141 18.20 0.78 -18.71
N MET A 142 17.81 1.43 -17.60
CA MET A 142 18.68 1.64 -16.44
C MET A 142 18.04 1.20 -15.12
N PRO A 143 18.70 0.32 -14.33
CA PRO A 143 19.85 -0.52 -14.71
C PRO A 143 19.50 -1.45 -15.87
N ASN A 144 20.50 -1.87 -16.67
CA ASN A 144 20.27 -2.67 -17.88
C ASN A 144 19.47 -3.97 -17.56
N PRO A 145 18.23 -4.12 -18.06
CA PRO A 145 17.39 -5.28 -17.77
C PRO A 145 17.77 -6.52 -18.58
N CYS A 146 18.68 -6.39 -19.56
CA CYS A 146 19.11 -7.45 -20.46
C CYS A 146 20.29 -8.23 -19.86
N GLN A 147 20.07 -9.50 -19.59
CA GLN A 147 21.05 -10.43 -19.01
C GLN A 147 22.02 -10.96 -20.08
N ASN A 148 23.03 -11.73 -19.64
CA ASN A 148 24.01 -12.41 -20.52
C ASN A 148 24.71 -11.49 -21.56
N GLY A 149 24.83 -10.20 -21.27
CA GLY A 149 25.43 -9.21 -22.18
C GLY A 149 24.50 -8.72 -23.30
N GLY A 150 23.19 -8.90 -23.18
CA GLY A 150 22.20 -8.34 -24.10
C GLY A 150 22.24 -6.81 -24.13
N GLN A 151 22.04 -6.24 -25.32
CA GLN A 151 22.00 -4.79 -25.53
C GLN A 151 20.56 -4.29 -25.42
N CYS A 152 20.29 -3.41 -24.46
CA CYS A 152 18.99 -2.78 -24.30
C CYS A 152 18.77 -1.66 -25.32
N THR A 153 17.56 -1.62 -25.89
CA THR A 153 17.08 -0.51 -26.74
C THR A 153 15.71 -0.06 -26.22
N PRO A 154 15.55 1.21 -25.78
CA PRO A 154 14.29 1.67 -25.20
C PRO A 154 13.23 1.93 -26.28
N GLN A 155 11.98 1.62 -25.94
CA GLN A 155 10.79 1.69 -26.79
C GLN A 155 9.72 2.52 -26.07
N GLY A 156 9.89 3.85 -26.06
CA GLY A 156 9.11 4.74 -25.20
C GLY A 156 9.28 4.35 -23.72
N ASN A 157 8.19 4.04 -23.03
CA ASN A 157 8.16 3.58 -21.64
C ASN A 157 8.43 2.07 -21.47
N SER A 158 8.94 1.38 -22.49
CA SER A 158 9.33 -0.04 -22.48
C SER A 158 10.77 -0.22 -22.96
N TYR A 159 11.29 -1.44 -22.96
CA TYR A 159 12.55 -1.81 -23.60
C TYR A 159 12.41 -3.08 -24.44
N ASP A 160 13.29 -3.21 -25.43
CA ASP A 160 13.64 -4.47 -26.09
C ASP A 160 15.09 -4.85 -25.72
N CYS A 161 15.38 -6.16 -25.69
CA CYS A 161 16.74 -6.67 -25.51
C CYS A 161 17.25 -7.38 -26.78
N MET A 162 18.27 -6.81 -27.42
CA MET A 162 19.01 -7.49 -28.49
C MET A 162 20.00 -8.48 -27.89
N CYS A 163 19.66 -9.77 -27.92
CA CYS A 163 20.46 -10.82 -27.31
C CYS A 163 21.70 -11.15 -28.12
N GLN A 164 22.86 -11.06 -27.47
CA GLN A 164 24.17 -11.34 -28.06
C GLN A 164 24.58 -12.80 -27.84
N ASN A 165 25.55 -13.27 -28.62
CA ASN A 165 26.20 -14.58 -28.50
C ASN A 165 25.26 -15.81 -28.54
N GLY A 166 24.01 -15.66 -29.01
CA GLY A 166 23.02 -16.74 -29.09
C GLY A 166 22.16 -16.93 -27.84
N ALA A 167 22.21 -16.02 -26.86
CA ALA A 167 21.28 -16.01 -25.74
C ALA A 167 19.83 -15.77 -26.21
N THR A 168 18.83 -16.24 -25.47
CA THR A 168 17.41 -16.13 -25.85
C THR A 168 16.48 -15.74 -24.69
N GLY A 169 15.22 -15.46 -25.00
CA GLY A 169 14.22 -14.93 -24.07
C GLY A 169 14.21 -13.39 -24.04
N ASN A 170 13.10 -12.81 -23.58
CA ASN A 170 12.82 -11.36 -23.68
C ASN A 170 13.86 -10.48 -22.97
N ASN A 171 14.54 -11.01 -21.95
CA ASN A 171 15.61 -10.35 -21.20
C ASN A 171 16.96 -11.03 -21.44
N CYS A 172 17.09 -11.84 -22.49
CA CYS A 172 18.27 -12.65 -22.81
C CYS A 172 18.70 -13.60 -21.69
N GLN A 173 17.77 -13.99 -20.82
CA GLN A 173 18.04 -14.75 -19.60
C GLN A 173 18.48 -16.20 -19.87
N ASN A 174 18.09 -16.79 -21.01
CA ASN A 174 18.51 -18.13 -21.41
C ASN A 174 19.90 -18.04 -22.04
N SER A 175 20.90 -18.70 -21.45
CA SER A 175 22.27 -18.71 -21.99
C SER A 175 22.38 -19.55 -23.27
N ALA A 176 23.22 -19.11 -24.21
CA ALA A 176 23.47 -19.80 -25.48
C ALA A 176 24.05 -21.21 -25.32
N ASN A 177 24.67 -21.49 -24.17
CA ASN A 177 25.29 -22.77 -23.86
C ASN A 177 24.31 -23.80 -23.23
N ASP A 178 23.00 -23.51 -23.12
CA ASP A 178 22.04 -24.47 -22.57
C ASP A 178 21.88 -25.70 -23.51
N PRO A 179 22.34 -26.89 -23.11
CA PRO A 179 22.29 -28.08 -23.95
C PRO A 179 20.87 -28.65 -24.12
N CYS A 180 19.91 -28.22 -23.29
CA CYS A 180 18.51 -28.62 -23.46
C CYS A 180 17.82 -27.94 -24.66
N MET A 181 18.38 -26.84 -25.20
CA MET A 181 17.82 -26.12 -26.37
C MET A 181 17.69 -26.99 -27.63
N SER A 182 18.45 -28.07 -27.75
CA SER A 182 18.34 -29.03 -28.86
C SER A 182 17.20 -30.05 -28.70
N ASN A 183 16.40 -29.96 -27.62
CA ASN A 183 15.39 -30.96 -27.21
C ASN A 183 15.94 -32.41 -27.22
N PRO A 184 17.04 -32.69 -26.50
CA PRO A 184 17.69 -34.00 -26.57
C PRO A 184 16.87 -35.14 -25.93
N CYS A 185 15.91 -34.80 -25.05
CA CYS A 185 15.03 -35.76 -24.39
C CYS A 185 13.76 -36.00 -25.24
N GLN A 186 13.53 -37.24 -25.64
CA GLN A 186 12.44 -37.69 -26.51
C GLN A 186 11.21 -38.16 -25.71
N ASN A 187 10.12 -38.49 -26.39
CA ASN A 187 8.89 -39.06 -25.81
C ASN A 187 8.32 -38.28 -24.60
N GLY A 188 8.52 -36.96 -24.54
CA GLY A 188 8.06 -36.11 -23.43
C GLY A 188 8.93 -36.14 -22.17
N GLY A 189 10.17 -36.65 -22.25
CA GLY A 189 11.14 -36.57 -21.17
C GLY A 189 11.53 -35.13 -20.82
N GLN A 190 11.63 -34.81 -19.54
CA GLN A 190 11.99 -33.49 -19.04
C GLN A 190 13.51 -33.33 -19.02
N CYS A 191 14.03 -32.35 -19.77
CA CYS A 191 15.45 -32.01 -19.80
C CYS A 191 15.84 -31.13 -18.61
N THR A 192 17.02 -31.38 -18.04
CA THR A 192 17.63 -30.55 -17.00
C THR A 192 19.12 -30.29 -17.34
N PRO A 193 19.57 -29.03 -17.44
CA PRO A 193 20.95 -28.71 -17.78
C PRO A 193 21.89 -28.89 -16.57
N GLN A 194 23.03 -29.55 -16.80
CA GLN A 194 24.13 -29.74 -15.85
C GLN A 194 25.42 -29.16 -16.44
N GLY A 195 25.58 -27.83 -16.36
CA GLY A 195 26.72 -27.12 -16.93
C GLY A 195 26.74 -27.24 -18.46
N ASN A 196 27.79 -27.87 -19.00
CA ASN A 196 27.94 -28.13 -20.44
C ASN A 196 27.30 -29.47 -20.88
N SER A 197 26.52 -30.12 -20.01
CA SER A 197 25.85 -31.40 -20.27
C SER A 197 24.37 -31.34 -19.85
N TYR A 198 23.59 -32.37 -20.15
CA TYR A 198 22.17 -32.45 -19.83
C TYR A 198 21.82 -33.81 -19.22
N ASP A 199 20.73 -33.85 -18.47
CA ASP A 199 20.16 -35.06 -17.89
C ASP A 199 18.63 -35.09 -18.15
N CYS A 200 18.10 -36.28 -18.48
CA CYS A 200 16.73 -36.46 -18.96
C CYS A 200 15.88 -37.27 -17.97
N THR A 201 14.93 -36.62 -17.32
CA THR A 201 13.93 -37.30 -16.48
C THR A 201 12.78 -37.81 -17.35
N CYS A 202 12.78 -39.12 -17.62
CA CYS A 202 11.76 -39.76 -18.47
C CYS A 202 10.42 -39.89 -17.75
N GLN A 203 9.34 -39.49 -18.42
CA GLN A 203 7.97 -39.59 -17.90
C GLN A 203 7.17 -40.68 -18.64
N ASN A 204 5.98 -41.00 -18.12
CA ASN A 204 5.03 -41.97 -18.67
C ASN A 204 5.56 -43.41 -18.91
N GLY A 205 6.73 -43.76 -18.36
CA GLY A 205 7.35 -45.08 -18.52
C GLY A 205 8.36 -45.19 -19.68
N ALA A 206 8.66 -44.09 -20.38
CA ALA A 206 9.74 -44.07 -21.38
C ALA A 206 11.11 -44.35 -20.73
N THR A 207 12.06 -44.91 -21.49
CA THR A 207 13.39 -45.31 -20.97
C THR A 207 14.56 -44.98 -21.89
N GLY A 208 15.77 -45.06 -21.33
CA GLY A 208 17.03 -44.69 -21.99
C GLY A 208 17.48 -43.27 -21.64
N ASN A 209 18.78 -42.98 -21.79
CA ASN A 209 19.41 -41.71 -21.38
C ASN A 209 18.79 -40.46 -22.03
N ASN A 210 18.12 -40.62 -23.18
CA ASN A 210 17.43 -39.56 -23.91
C ASN A 210 15.92 -39.86 -23.99
N CYS A 211 15.40 -40.75 -23.15
CA CYS A 211 14.01 -41.21 -23.13
C CYS A 211 13.52 -41.77 -24.48
N GLN A 212 14.44 -42.25 -25.32
CA GLN A 212 14.20 -42.61 -26.71
C GLN A 212 13.32 -43.87 -26.89
N ASN A 213 13.25 -44.73 -25.87
CA ASN A 213 12.37 -45.89 -25.88
C ASN A 213 10.99 -45.47 -25.37
N SER A 214 9.95 -45.55 -26.21
CA SER A 214 8.57 -45.23 -25.79
C SER A 214 7.98 -46.30 -24.86
N ALA A 215 7.08 -45.87 -23.96
CA ALA A 215 6.28 -46.74 -23.11
C ALA A 215 5.23 -47.57 -23.90
N ASP A 216 4.89 -47.14 -25.12
CA ASP A 216 3.99 -47.87 -26.03
C ASP A 216 4.68 -49.03 -26.78
N ASP A 217 5.92 -49.37 -26.43
CA ASP A 217 6.55 -50.60 -26.89
C ASP A 217 6.29 -51.74 -25.89
N PRO A 218 5.40 -52.71 -26.20
CA PRO A 218 5.11 -53.84 -25.30
C PRO A 218 6.32 -54.77 -25.09
N CYS A 219 7.44 -54.57 -25.81
CA CYS A 219 8.71 -55.25 -25.58
C CYS A 219 9.68 -54.51 -24.61
N MET A 220 9.28 -53.41 -23.97
CA MET A 220 10.16 -52.64 -23.06
C MET A 220 9.52 -52.34 -21.69
N PRO A 221 10.16 -52.74 -20.56
CA PRO A 221 11.32 -53.64 -20.46
C PRO A 221 10.97 -55.05 -20.95
N ASN A 222 11.95 -55.78 -21.51
CA ASN A 222 11.72 -57.06 -22.18
C ASN A 222 10.89 -58.04 -21.32
N PRO A 223 9.63 -58.37 -21.71
CA PRO A 223 8.76 -59.26 -20.95
C PRO A 223 9.15 -60.75 -21.09
N CYS A 224 10.06 -61.07 -22.00
CA CYS A 224 10.53 -62.43 -22.28
C CYS A 224 11.73 -62.78 -21.39
N GLN A 225 11.53 -63.71 -20.47
CA GLN A 225 12.51 -64.19 -19.50
C GLN A 225 13.50 -65.19 -20.13
N ASN A 226 14.51 -65.60 -19.36
CA ASN A 226 15.49 -66.63 -19.74
C ASN A 226 16.20 -66.41 -21.10
N GLY A 227 16.35 -65.15 -21.53
CA GLY A 227 16.95 -64.79 -22.82
C GLY A 227 16.02 -64.95 -24.02
N GLY A 228 14.70 -64.99 -23.81
CA GLY A 228 13.71 -64.94 -24.87
C GLY A 228 13.77 -63.64 -25.68
N GLN A 229 13.59 -63.75 -27.00
CA GLN A 229 13.58 -62.62 -27.91
C GLN A 229 12.15 -62.11 -28.10
N CYS A 230 11.91 -60.86 -27.70
CA CYS A 230 10.61 -60.22 -27.89
C CYS A 230 10.40 -59.73 -29.32
N THR A 231 9.18 -59.87 -29.84
CA THR A 231 8.74 -59.27 -31.09
C THR A 231 7.40 -58.55 -30.89
N ARG A 232 7.30 -57.32 -31.40
CA ARG A 232 6.09 -56.49 -31.26
C ARG A 232 5.02 -56.92 -32.27
N GLN A 233 3.83 -57.26 -31.79
CA GLN A 233 2.62 -57.52 -32.58
C GLN A 233 1.58 -56.43 -32.30
N GLY A 234 1.72 -55.27 -32.96
CA GLY A 234 0.82 -54.13 -32.79
C GLY A 234 0.92 -53.51 -31.39
N ASN A 235 -0.13 -53.70 -30.57
CA ASN A 235 -0.19 -53.27 -29.17
C ASN A 235 0.07 -54.44 -28.19
N SER A 236 0.46 -55.61 -28.69
CA SER A 236 0.88 -56.77 -27.90
C SER A 236 2.36 -57.12 -28.19
N TYR A 237 2.97 -57.90 -27.30
CA TYR A 237 4.23 -58.59 -27.57
C TYR A 237 3.98 -60.07 -27.88
N ASP A 238 5.01 -60.71 -28.41
CA ASP A 238 5.19 -62.16 -28.55
C ASP A 238 6.64 -62.51 -28.18
N CYS A 239 6.88 -63.73 -27.68
CA CYS A 239 8.17 -64.14 -27.11
C CYS A 239 8.72 -65.40 -27.79
N THR A 240 9.75 -65.23 -28.62
CA THR A 240 10.49 -66.34 -29.22
C THR A 240 11.49 -66.91 -28.21
N CYS A 241 11.13 -68.03 -27.59
CA CYS A 241 11.94 -68.66 -26.54
C CYS A 241 13.15 -69.41 -27.11
N GLN A 242 14.34 -69.03 -26.65
CA GLN A 242 15.60 -69.68 -27.03
C GLN A 242 16.01 -70.76 -26.03
N ASN A 243 17.02 -71.56 -26.39
CA ASN A 243 17.66 -72.60 -25.57
C ASN A 243 16.74 -73.71 -25.00
N GLY A 244 15.47 -73.78 -25.43
CA GLY A 244 14.48 -74.75 -24.93
C GLY A 244 13.63 -74.26 -23.75
N ALA A 245 13.62 -72.95 -23.46
CA ALA A 245 12.66 -72.36 -22.53
C ALA A 245 11.23 -72.39 -23.09
N THR A 246 10.22 -72.37 -22.22
CA THR A 246 8.80 -72.49 -22.62
C THR A 246 7.86 -71.57 -21.83
N GLY A 247 6.62 -71.45 -22.30
CA GLY A 247 5.61 -70.52 -21.77
C GLY A 247 5.61 -69.17 -22.50
N ASN A 248 4.50 -68.45 -22.44
CA ASN A 248 4.24 -67.23 -23.22
C ASN A 248 5.25 -66.09 -23.01
N ASN A 249 5.98 -66.12 -21.90
CA ASN A 249 7.01 -65.16 -21.52
C ASN A 249 8.38 -65.85 -21.37
N CYS A 250 8.54 -67.06 -21.90
CA CYS A 250 9.71 -67.91 -21.74
C CYS A 250 10.10 -68.18 -20.26
N GLN A 251 9.15 -68.03 -19.34
CA GLN A 251 9.35 -68.07 -17.89
C GLN A 251 9.78 -69.45 -17.38
N ASN A 252 9.39 -70.53 -18.07
CA ASN A 252 9.85 -71.87 -17.74
C ASN A 252 11.24 -72.07 -18.37
N ALA A 253 12.28 -71.91 -17.56
CA ALA A 253 13.65 -72.10 -18.01
C ALA A 253 13.87 -73.49 -18.65
N ALA A 254 14.79 -73.56 -19.61
CA ALA A 254 15.24 -74.82 -20.22
C ALA A 254 15.90 -75.70 -19.17
N ASN A 255 15.13 -76.60 -18.57
CA ASN A 255 15.58 -77.43 -17.47
C ASN A 255 16.61 -78.46 -17.95
N SER A 256 17.91 -78.11 -17.84
CA SER A 256 19.06 -79.02 -17.87
C SER A 256 19.07 -79.93 -16.64
N SER A 257 17.96 -80.64 -16.49
CA SER A 257 17.53 -81.38 -15.32
C SER A 257 16.92 -82.71 -15.74
N THR A 258 16.64 -82.97 -17.02
CA THR A 258 16.20 -84.30 -17.48
C THR A 258 17.25 -85.37 -17.20
N THR A 259 18.55 -85.10 -17.39
CA THR A 259 19.62 -86.05 -17.02
C THR A 259 19.67 -86.29 -15.51
N THR A 260 19.62 -85.23 -14.70
CA THR A 260 19.68 -85.32 -13.23
C THR A 260 18.41 -85.95 -12.64
N ILE A 261 17.23 -85.62 -13.19
CA ILE A 261 15.94 -86.22 -12.80
C ILE A 261 15.89 -87.66 -13.30
N ILE A 262 16.42 -88.04 -14.47
CA ILE A 262 16.52 -89.45 -14.86
C ILE A 262 17.46 -90.21 -13.92
N ILE A 263 18.62 -89.66 -13.54
CA ILE A 263 19.52 -90.33 -12.58
C ILE A 263 18.88 -90.42 -11.19
N VAL A 264 18.31 -89.33 -10.67
CA VAL A 264 17.63 -89.32 -9.36
C VAL A 264 16.37 -90.17 -9.38
N VAL A 265 15.55 -90.15 -10.43
CA VAL A 265 14.37 -91.02 -10.56
C VAL A 265 14.76 -92.46 -10.83
N VAL A 266 15.85 -92.78 -11.54
CA VAL A 266 16.32 -94.18 -11.66
C VAL A 266 16.90 -94.68 -10.33
N VAL A 267 17.69 -93.89 -9.61
CA VAL A 267 18.18 -94.25 -8.28
C VAL A 267 17.03 -94.36 -7.28
N VAL A 268 16.10 -93.40 -7.27
CA VAL A 268 14.90 -93.42 -6.43
C VAL A 268 13.93 -94.51 -6.85
N VAL A 269 13.80 -94.88 -8.13
CA VAL A 269 12.98 -96.02 -8.58
C VAL A 269 13.66 -97.35 -8.27
N VAL A 270 14.99 -97.47 -8.37
CA VAL A 270 15.71 -98.67 -7.91
C VAL A 270 15.61 -98.81 -6.39
N VAL A 271 15.82 -97.73 -5.63
CA VAL A 271 15.62 -97.71 -4.18
C VAL A 271 14.16 -97.94 -3.82
N LEU A 272 13.19 -97.36 -4.52
CA LEU A 272 11.76 -97.61 -4.33
C LEU A 272 11.33 -98.98 -4.81
N ILE A 273 12.03 -99.65 -5.73
CA ILE A 273 11.79 -101.05 -6.12
C ILE A 273 12.38 -102.00 -5.07
N VAL A 274 13.59 -101.75 -4.55
CA VAL A 274 14.15 -102.49 -3.41
C VAL A 274 13.28 -102.30 -2.17
N VAL A 275 12.89 -101.05 -1.87
CA VAL A 275 11.95 -100.73 -0.81
C VAL A 275 10.56 -101.27 -1.12
N LEU A 276 10.05 -101.31 -2.36
CA LEU A 276 8.78 -101.98 -2.70
C LEU A 276 8.88 -103.49 -2.58
N VAL A 277 10.02 -104.14 -2.83
CA VAL A 277 10.19 -105.57 -2.56
C VAL A 277 10.16 -105.81 -1.06
N ILE A 278 10.90 -105.04 -0.26
CA ILE A 278 10.87 -105.09 1.22
C ILE A 278 9.47 -104.75 1.77
N VAL A 279 8.81 -103.75 1.21
CA VAL A 279 7.50 -103.24 1.63
C VAL A 279 6.38 -104.13 1.11
N VAL A 280 6.48 -104.79 -0.04
CA VAL A 280 5.54 -105.85 -0.46
C VAL A 280 5.75 -107.10 0.39
N VAL A 281 6.97 -107.47 0.77
CA VAL A 281 7.21 -108.51 1.79
C VAL A 281 6.58 -108.12 3.14
N CYS A 282 6.67 -106.85 3.55
CA CYS A 282 6.03 -106.33 4.77
C CYS A 282 4.51 -106.10 4.65
N ILE A 283 3.97 -105.85 3.46
CA ILE A 283 2.55 -105.57 3.21
C ILE A 283 1.81 -106.85 2.84
N VAL A 284 2.42 -107.86 2.24
CA VAL A 284 1.89 -109.25 2.27
C VAL A 284 1.80 -109.73 3.74
N LYS A 285 2.73 -109.30 4.61
CA LYS A 285 2.63 -109.47 6.08
C LYS A 285 1.56 -108.59 6.78
N ARG A 286 1.03 -107.51 6.18
CA ARG A 286 0.23 -106.48 6.91
C ARG A 286 -1.10 -106.03 6.26
N SER A 287 -1.30 -106.23 4.96
CA SER A 287 -2.53 -105.92 4.20
C SER A 287 -3.74 -106.78 4.58
N ARG A 288 -3.53 -107.80 5.41
CA ARG A 288 -4.58 -108.47 6.20
C ARG A 288 -5.38 -107.52 7.12
N ARG A 289 -5.09 -106.20 7.16
CA ARG A 289 -5.79 -105.19 7.99
C ARG A 289 -6.08 -103.85 7.24
N LYS A 290 -7.35 -103.67 6.81
CA LYS A 290 -8.24 -102.45 6.70
C LYS A 290 -7.63 -101.09 6.21
N ARG A 291 -8.10 -100.29 5.22
CA ARG A 291 -9.41 -99.85 4.59
C ARG A 291 -10.08 -98.53 5.12
N ARG A 292 -10.06 -97.45 4.29
CA ARG A 292 -11.10 -96.39 3.92
C ARG A 292 -11.39 -95.06 4.74
N GLY A 293 -11.53 -93.93 4.00
CA GLY A 293 -12.48 -92.74 4.18
C GLY A 293 -12.05 -91.51 5.03
N GLY A 294 -12.52 -90.23 4.93
CA GLY A 294 -13.50 -89.41 4.11
C GLY A 294 -13.56 -87.87 4.54
N ARG A 295 -14.25 -86.87 3.89
CA ARG A 295 -14.10 -85.35 4.13
C ARG A 295 -15.35 -84.35 3.88
N PRO A 296 -15.35 -83.00 3.53
CA PRO A 296 -16.27 -81.91 4.09
C PRO A 296 -16.94 -80.81 3.14
N SER A 297 -17.71 -79.78 3.66
CA SER A 297 -18.02 -78.36 3.16
C SER A 297 -19.21 -77.68 3.96
N ALA A 298 -19.83 -76.46 3.81
CA ALA A 298 -19.85 -75.25 2.89
C ALA A 298 -20.32 -73.90 3.61
N VAL A 299 -20.70 -72.79 2.90
CA VAL A 299 -20.94 -71.34 3.37
C VAL A 299 -21.96 -70.50 2.49
N GLU A 300 -22.49 -69.28 2.87
CA GLU A 300 -23.40 -68.36 2.03
C GLU A 300 -23.52 -66.81 2.43
N GLY A 301 -24.24 -65.88 1.69
CA GLY A 301 -24.44 -64.37 1.95
C GLY A 301 -25.34 -63.46 0.98
N GLY A 302 -25.58 -62.10 1.20
CA GLY A 302 -26.56 -61.17 0.44
C GLY A 302 -26.47 -59.57 0.50
N HIS A 303 -27.42 -58.74 -0.06
CA HIS A 303 -27.29 -57.26 -0.51
C HIS A 303 -28.59 -56.31 -0.56
N GLY A 304 -28.58 -54.93 -0.75
CA GLY A 304 -29.80 -54.02 -0.99
C GLY A 304 -29.78 -52.40 -0.94
N GLN A 305 -30.87 -51.64 -1.37
CA GLN A 305 -31.06 -50.12 -1.59
C GLN A 305 -32.58 -49.62 -1.67
N GLU A 306 -33.17 -48.38 -1.87
CA GLU A 306 -32.95 -46.86 -1.78
C GLU A 306 -34.24 -45.98 -2.25
N LEU A 307 -34.50 -44.65 -1.93
CA LEU A 307 -35.55 -43.70 -2.57
C LEU A 307 -35.69 -42.14 -2.12
N THR A 308 -36.68 -41.31 -2.62
CA THR A 308 -36.72 -39.76 -2.67
C THR A 308 -38.06 -38.94 -2.37
N LYS A 309 -38.07 -37.55 -2.25
CA LYS A 309 -39.28 -36.59 -2.39
C LYS A 309 -39.09 -35.00 -2.43
N LYS A 310 -40.18 -34.16 -2.46
CA LYS A 310 -40.30 -32.69 -2.92
C LYS A 310 -41.04 -31.65 -1.98
N LYS A 311 -40.90 -30.29 -2.18
CA LYS A 311 -42.00 -29.25 -2.08
C LYS A 311 -41.75 -27.84 -2.77
N LYS A 312 -42.52 -26.75 -2.47
CA LYS A 312 -42.99 -25.69 -3.44
C LYS A 312 -43.40 -24.29 -2.86
N SER A 313 -43.54 -23.25 -3.72
CA SER A 313 -44.32 -21.95 -3.62
C SER A 313 -43.64 -20.71 -2.96
N ASN A 314 -44.02 -19.40 -3.15
CA ASN A 314 -45.05 -18.71 -3.98
C ASN A 314 -44.68 -17.20 -4.27
N VAL A 315 -45.51 -16.42 -4.99
CA VAL A 315 -45.20 -15.02 -5.45
C VAL A 315 -46.29 -13.97 -5.14
N TYR A 316 -45.85 -12.76 -4.76
CA TYR A 316 -46.46 -11.42 -4.90
C TYR A 316 -45.30 -10.41 -5.15
N GLY A 317 -45.45 -9.15 -5.58
CA GLY A 317 -46.59 -8.31 -5.96
C GLY A 317 -46.08 -6.87 -6.29
N ILE A 318 -46.91 -5.97 -6.86
CA ILE A 318 -46.52 -4.58 -7.20
C ILE A 318 -47.66 -3.61 -6.88
N ASP A 319 -47.34 -2.47 -6.27
CA ASP A 319 -48.28 -1.36 -6.02
C ASP A 319 -47.57 -0.02 -6.30
N ASN A 320 -48.25 0.94 -6.94
CA ASN A 320 -47.66 2.21 -7.41
C ASN A 320 -48.20 3.39 -6.60
N ARG A 321 -47.32 4.24 -6.06
CA ARG A 321 -47.69 5.58 -5.55
C ARG A 321 -46.68 6.63 -5.99
N GLN A 322 -47.18 7.64 -6.69
CA GLN A 322 -46.44 8.87 -6.95
C GLN A 322 -46.40 9.70 -5.66
N ALA A 323 -45.25 10.30 -5.36
CA ALA A 323 -45.10 11.32 -4.32
C ALA A 323 -44.34 12.50 -4.91
N SER A 324 -44.98 13.68 -4.92
CA SER A 324 -44.42 14.92 -5.45
C SER A 324 -44.02 15.86 -4.32
N THR A 325 -42.73 16.04 -4.11
CA THR A 325 -42.11 17.01 -3.18
C THR A 325 -40.87 17.57 -3.88
N SER A 326 -40.95 18.75 -4.49
CA SER A 326 -40.90 20.10 -3.88
C SER A 326 -39.47 20.62 -3.76
N GLU A 327 -39.20 21.72 -4.44
CA GLU A 327 -37.88 22.38 -4.50
C GLU A 327 -37.48 23.02 -3.17
N SER A 328 -36.22 23.47 -3.12
CA SER A 328 -35.59 24.25 -2.04
C SER A 328 -35.61 23.64 -0.62
N ASN A 329 -34.47 23.11 -0.20
CA ASN A 329 -34.04 23.17 1.20
C ASN A 329 -32.53 23.43 1.21
N VAL A 330 -32.14 24.71 1.19
CA VAL A 330 -30.76 25.14 1.45
C VAL A 330 -30.61 25.24 2.98
N PRO A 331 -29.55 24.69 3.58
CA PRO A 331 -29.50 24.44 5.02
C PRO A 331 -29.19 25.69 5.85
N SER A 332 -29.52 25.64 7.14
CA SER A 332 -29.55 26.77 8.08
C SER A 332 -28.19 27.32 8.54
N LYS A 333 -27.18 27.34 7.66
CA LYS A 333 -25.80 27.81 7.92
C LYS A 333 -25.34 28.92 6.96
N GLU A 334 -26.27 29.60 6.28
CA GLU A 334 -25.95 30.75 5.42
C GLU A 334 -25.31 31.89 6.25
N PHE A 335 -24.20 32.45 5.75
CA PHE A 335 -23.32 33.36 6.47
C PHE A 335 -23.17 34.71 5.72
N PRO A 336 -23.31 35.86 6.41
CA PRO A 336 -23.20 37.19 5.80
C PRO A 336 -21.83 37.42 5.12
N ARG A 337 -21.87 37.56 3.80
CA ARG A 337 -20.68 37.64 2.91
C ARG A 337 -19.78 38.85 3.22
N ASP A 338 -20.35 39.91 3.78
CA ASP A 338 -19.66 41.12 4.27
C ASP A 338 -18.76 40.87 5.50
N LYS A 339 -19.05 39.81 6.28
CA LYS A 339 -18.27 39.40 7.46
C LYS A 339 -17.18 38.36 7.15
N LEU A 340 -16.91 38.10 5.86
CA LEU A 340 -15.94 37.11 5.39
C LEU A 340 -14.78 37.79 4.68
N HIS A 341 -13.65 37.94 5.37
CA HIS A 341 -12.45 38.62 4.85
C HIS A 341 -11.40 37.59 4.41
N MET A 342 -11.13 37.48 3.11
CA MET A 342 -10.13 36.56 2.55
C MET A 342 -8.73 37.18 2.56
N PHE A 343 -7.70 36.34 2.69
CA PHE A 343 -6.29 36.77 2.75
C PHE A 343 -5.42 36.22 1.62
N GLY A 344 -5.52 34.92 1.32
CA GLY A 344 -4.66 34.27 0.33
C GLY A 344 -5.07 32.83 0.06
N GLN A 345 -4.65 32.30 -1.09
CA GLN A 345 -4.98 30.95 -1.53
C GLN A 345 -4.14 29.92 -0.77
N ILE A 346 -4.78 28.87 -0.26
CA ILE A 346 -4.15 27.74 0.47
C ILE A 346 -4.36 26.38 -0.21
N GLY A 347 -5.10 26.33 -1.32
CA GLY A 347 -5.27 25.12 -2.11
C GLY A 347 -5.88 25.38 -3.49
N SER A 348 -5.57 24.52 -4.45
CA SER A 348 -6.14 24.51 -5.80
C SER A 348 -6.43 23.07 -6.21
N GLY A 349 -7.69 22.73 -6.42
CA GLY A 349 -8.11 21.43 -6.95
C GLY A 349 -8.19 21.45 -8.48
N SER A 350 -8.95 20.52 -9.06
CA SER A 350 -9.30 20.55 -10.48
C SER A 350 -10.21 21.75 -10.80
N PHE A 351 -11.41 21.78 -10.22
CA PHE A 351 -12.46 22.77 -10.49
C PHE A 351 -12.67 23.84 -9.41
N ALA A 352 -12.11 23.61 -8.21
CA ALA A 352 -12.26 24.49 -7.05
C ALA A 352 -10.92 25.06 -6.57
N VAL A 353 -10.98 26.14 -5.78
CA VAL A 353 -9.87 26.73 -5.04
C VAL A 353 -10.26 26.91 -3.57
N VAL A 354 -9.27 26.97 -2.69
CA VAL A 354 -9.46 27.17 -1.24
C VAL A 354 -8.69 28.41 -0.79
N TYR A 355 -9.37 29.36 -0.17
CA TYR A 355 -8.78 30.56 0.42
C TYR A 355 -8.76 30.48 1.96
N LYS A 356 -7.74 31.07 2.58
CA LYS A 356 -7.73 31.35 4.03
C LYS A 356 -8.46 32.66 4.28
N ALA A 357 -9.39 32.67 5.22
CA ALA A 357 -10.21 33.83 5.56
C ALA A 357 -10.36 34.01 7.09
N LYS A 358 -10.87 35.17 7.49
CA LYS A 358 -11.44 35.42 8.82
C LYS A 358 -12.94 35.65 8.66
N ALA A 359 -13.73 34.94 9.45
CA ALA A 359 -15.17 35.09 9.52
C ALA A 359 -15.57 35.68 10.88
N GLU A 360 -16.22 36.85 10.87
CA GLU A 360 -16.68 37.52 12.10
C GLU A 360 -17.97 36.86 12.62
N GLY A 361 -17.92 36.36 13.84
CA GLY A 361 -19.10 35.86 14.56
C GLY A 361 -19.51 34.41 14.26
N ILE A 362 -18.86 33.70 13.32
CA ILE A 362 -19.32 32.40 12.79
C ILE A 362 -19.41 31.29 13.85
N VAL A 363 -18.42 31.17 14.76
CA VAL A 363 -18.47 30.24 15.91
C VAL A 363 -19.08 30.92 17.14
N ARG A 364 -18.68 32.17 17.41
CA ARG A 364 -19.15 32.96 18.54
C ARG A 364 -19.24 34.43 18.15
N ARG A 365 -20.42 35.04 18.34
CA ARG A 365 -20.66 36.48 18.09
C ARG A 365 -19.59 37.35 18.75
N GLY A 366 -19.08 38.33 18.00
CA GLY A 366 -18.02 39.24 18.46
C GLY A 366 -16.60 38.64 18.47
N THR A 367 -16.38 37.46 17.87
CA THR A 367 -15.05 36.87 17.70
C THR A 367 -14.73 36.63 16.23
N ASN A 368 -13.46 36.81 15.83
CA ASN A 368 -12.99 36.50 14.49
C ASN A 368 -12.42 35.09 14.45
N THR A 369 -13.03 34.19 13.68
CA THR A 369 -12.55 32.81 13.50
C THR A 369 -11.73 32.72 12.22
N THR A 370 -10.57 32.06 12.23
CA THR A 370 -9.83 31.73 11.00
C THR A 370 -10.47 30.51 10.34
N VAL A 371 -10.82 30.62 9.06
CA VAL A 371 -11.59 29.61 8.31
C VAL A 371 -10.96 29.34 6.94
N ALA A 372 -11.27 28.18 6.37
CA ALA A 372 -10.99 27.86 4.97
C ALA A 372 -12.26 28.07 4.13
N VAL A 373 -12.15 28.68 2.95
CA VAL A 373 -13.29 28.93 2.06
C VAL A 373 -13.06 28.21 0.73
N LYS A 374 -13.83 27.15 0.46
CA LYS A 374 -13.84 26.46 -0.84
C LYS A 374 -14.80 27.20 -1.77
N MET A 375 -14.35 27.48 -2.99
CA MET A 375 -15.14 28.12 -4.05
C MET A 375 -14.75 27.58 -5.42
N LEU A 376 -15.61 27.76 -6.42
CA LEU A 376 -15.32 27.38 -7.80
C LEU A 376 -14.29 28.31 -8.46
N LYS A 377 -13.54 27.78 -9.44
CA LYS A 377 -12.73 28.57 -10.38
C LYS A 377 -13.63 29.29 -11.38
N GLU A 378 -13.12 30.37 -11.96
CA GLU A 378 -13.76 31.04 -13.11
C GLU A 378 -13.90 30.13 -14.34
N SER A 379 -13.03 29.12 -14.46
CA SER A 379 -13.06 28.08 -15.51
C SER A 379 -13.99 26.89 -15.21
N ALA A 380 -14.78 26.92 -14.13
CA ALA A 380 -15.63 25.81 -13.73
C ALA A 380 -16.81 25.57 -14.69
N THR A 381 -17.03 24.31 -15.06
CA THR A 381 -18.12 23.89 -15.94
C THR A 381 -19.46 23.78 -15.20
N PRO A 382 -20.61 23.68 -15.90
CA PRO A 382 -21.90 23.38 -15.29
C PRO A 382 -21.93 22.06 -14.50
N ASN A 383 -21.09 21.08 -14.87
CA ASN A 383 -20.95 19.83 -14.12
C ASN A 383 -20.21 20.06 -12.79
N ASP A 384 -19.14 20.85 -12.79
CA ASP A 384 -18.43 21.23 -11.57
C ASP A 384 -19.34 22.04 -10.60
N GLN A 385 -20.23 22.89 -11.14
CA GLN A 385 -21.27 23.54 -10.35
C GLN A 385 -22.27 22.55 -9.72
N SER A 386 -22.57 21.44 -10.40
CA SER A 386 -23.44 20.38 -9.87
C SER A 386 -22.74 19.61 -8.74
N ASP A 387 -21.48 19.21 -8.94
CA ASP A 387 -20.73 18.45 -7.94
C ASP A 387 -20.35 19.31 -6.71
N PHE A 388 -20.06 20.60 -6.89
CA PHE A 388 -19.87 21.54 -5.77
C PHE A 388 -21.14 21.74 -4.93
N LYS A 389 -22.33 21.76 -5.57
CA LYS A 389 -23.62 21.80 -4.85
C LYS A 389 -23.87 20.51 -4.06
N LYS A 390 -23.49 19.35 -4.59
CA LYS A 390 -23.57 18.06 -3.87
C LYS A 390 -22.59 18.01 -2.70
N GLU A 391 -21.37 18.52 -2.86
CA GLU A 391 -20.39 18.62 -1.77
C GLU A 391 -20.92 19.52 -0.62
N LEU A 392 -21.50 20.67 -0.95
CA LEU A 392 -22.17 21.56 0.02
C LEU A 392 -23.33 20.85 0.75
N GLN A 393 -24.18 20.12 0.02
CA GLN A 393 -25.28 19.35 0.61
C GLN A 393 -24.76 18.26 1.56
N LEU A 394 -23.73 17.52 1.16
CA LEU A 394 -23.09 16.47 1.97
C LEU A 394 -22.52 17.04 3.27
N TYR A 395 -21.70 18.09 3.22
CA TYR A 395 -21.19 18.78 4.41
C TYR A 395 -22.28 19.26 5.36
N SER A 396 -23.46 19.59 4.83
CA SER A 396 -24.58 20.11 5.60
C SER A 396 -25.40 19.03 6.33
N MET A 397 -25.24 17.76 5.94
CA MET A 397 -25.83 16.61 6.62
C MET A 397 -24.89 16.00 7.68
N LEU A 398 -23.64 16.47 7.75
CA LEU A 398 -22.66 16.04 8.74
C LEU A 398 -22.70 16.93 9.99
N ASP A 399 -22.86 16.29 11.15
CA ASP A 399 -22.52 16.87 12.46
C ASP A 399 -20.99 17.03 12.58
N GLN A 400 -20.57 17.88 13.52
CA GLN A 400 -19.16 18.10 13.83
C GLN A 400 -18.54 16.84 14.48
N HIS A 401 -17.42 16.37 13.94
CA HIS A 401 -16.68 15.21 14.44
C HIS A 401 -15.19 15.54 14.59
N PRO A 402 -14.47 15.08 15.64
CA PRO A 402 -13.06 15.40 15.85
C PRO A 402 -12.19 15.07 14.63
N ASN A 403 -12.44 13.94 13.97
CA ASN A 403 -11.61 13.46 12.85
C ASN A 403 -12.21 13.67 11.44
N VAL A 404 -13.23 14.53 11.28
CA VAL A 404 -13.75 14.92 9.96
C VAL A 404 -13.73 16.44 9.81
N LEU A 405 -13.41 16.93 8.61
CA LEU A 405 -13.42 18.35 8.30
C LEU A 405 -14.84 18.92 8.36
N SER A 406 -15.05 19.89 9.22
CA SER A 406 -16.36 20.39 9.62
C SER A 406 -16.74 21.68 8.90
N MET A 407 -17.96 21.73 8.36
CA MET A 407 -18.53 22.93 7.76
C MET A 407 -19.14 23.87 8.80
N LEU A 408 -18.62 25.09 8.85
CA LEU A 408 -19.04 26.17 9.72
C LEU A 408 -20.16 27.02 9.10
N GLY A 409 -20.16 27.20 7.78
CA GLY A 409 -21.12 28.05 7.07
C GLY A 409 -21.09 27.91 5.56
N CYS A 410 -21.98 28.62 4.86
CA CYS A 410 -21.95 28.80 3.42
C CYS A 410 -22.28 30.24 3.02
N CYS A 411 -21.94 30.63 1.79
CA CYS A 411 -22.59 31.76 1.13
C CYS A 411 -23.17 31.24 -0.20
N THR A 412 -24.50 31.19 -0.30
CA THR A 412 -25.27 30.69 -1.44
C THR A 412 -26.18 31.77 -2.05
N ASP A 413 -26.47 32.85 -1.32
CA ASP A 413 -27.32 33.97 -1.77
C ASP A 413 -26.89 34.59 -3.11
N LYS A 414 -25.58 34.56 -3.43
CA LYS A 414 -24.97 35.18 -4.62
C LYS A 414 -23.73 34.43 -5.07
N ASP A 415 -23.54 34.33 -6.38
CA ASP A 415 -22.32 33.81 -6.97
C ASP A 415 -21.09 34.72 -6.72
N PRO A 416 -19.87 34.14 -6.68
CA PRO A 416 -19.60 32.70 -6.59
C PRO A 416 -20.02 32.13 -5.22
N MET A 417 -20.61 30.93 -5.22
CA MET A 417 -20.97 30.21 -3.99
C MET A 417 -19.73 29.84 -3.16
N TYR A 418 -19.86 29.88 -1.83
CA TYR A 418 -18.80 29.54 -0.86
C TYR A 418 -19.23 28.42 0.09
N ILE A 419 -18.32 27.48 0.36
CA ILE A 419 -18.38 26.56 1.50
C ILE A 419 -17.33 27.02 2.52
N ILE A 420 -17.76 27.33 3.75
CA ILE A 420 -16.90 27.81 4.83
C ILE A 420 -16.63 26.65 5.79
N LEU A 421 -15.37 26.23 5.86
CA LEU A 421 -14.85 25.07 6.57
C LEU A 421 -13.93 25.51 7.72
N GLU A 422 -13.74 24.67 8.72
CA GLU A 422 -12.70 24.90 9.74
C GLU A 422 -11.30 25.00 9.09
N TYR A 423 -10.45 25.90 9.57
CA TYR A 423 -9.07 26.02 9.08
C TYR A 423 -8.16 25.03 9.79
N VAL A 424 -7.50 24.16 9.01
CA VAL A 424 -6.61 23.11 9.52
C VAL A 424 -5.14 23.51 9.23
N PRO A 425 -4.33 23.85 10.26
CA PRO A 425 -3.12 24.67 10.09
C PRO A 425 -1.86 23.97 9.53
N HIS A 426 -1.80 22.63 9.47
CA HIS A 426 -0.60 21.90 9.07
C HIS A 426 -0.71 21.17 7.71
N GLY A 427 -1.63 21.61 6.83
CA GLY A 427 -1.77 21.04 5.49
C GLY A 427 -2.21 19.57 5.53
N ASN A 428 -1.72 18.76 4.60
CA ASN A 428 -2.09 17.34 4.46
C ASN A 428 -1.03 16.36 4.98
N LEU A 429 -1.50 15.17 5.36
CA LEU A 429 -0.71 14.09 5.94
C LEU A 429 0.32 13.51 4.97
N GLN A 430 0.05 13.44 3.65
CA GLN A 430 1.04 12.99 2.66
C GLN A 430 2.27 13.90 2.62
N THR A 431 2.07 15.23 2.68
CA THR A 431 3.15 16.21 2.74
C THR A 431 3.95 16.08 4.04
N TYR A 432 3.27 15.87 5.17
CA TYR A 432 3.95 15.64 6.46
C TYR A 432 4.78 14.34 6.48
N LEU A 433 4.22 13.21 6.03
CA LEU A 433 4.95 11.94 5.97
C LEU A 433 6.20 12.02 5.07
N ARG A 434 6.08 12.71 3.92
CA ARG A 434 7.22 12.95 3.02
C ARG A 434 8.28 13.88 3.61
N HIS A 435 7.89 14.83 4.46
CA HIS A 435 8.85 15.65 5.22
C HIS A 435 9.72 14.76 6.11
N ILE A 436 9.10 13.93 6.96
CA ILE A 436 9.80 12.97 7.83
C ILE A 436 10.76 12.10 7.00
N ARG A 437 10.24 11.48 5.92
CA ARG A 437 11.02 10.57 5.04
C ARG A 437 12.21 11.21 4.32
N THR A 438 12.26 12.54 4.17
CA THR A 438 13.27 13.22 3.33
C THR A 438 14.09 14.30 4.04
N GLY A 439 13.69 14.71 5.24
CA GLY A 439 14.28 15.84 5.96
C GLY A 439 14.04 17.22 5.32
N MET A 440 13.45 17.30 4.12
CA MET A 440 13.20 18.57 3.44
C MET A 440 11.97 19.26 4.03
N GLU A 441 12.11 20.48 4.55
CA GLU A 441 11.00 21.29 5.04
C GLU A 441 9.97 21.57 3.91
N PRO A 442 8.68 21.27 4.10
CA PRO A 442 7.66 21.65 3.14
C PRO A 442 7.35 23.14 3.28
N ILE A 443 7.32 23.83 2.13
CA ILE A 443 7.11 25.27 1.96
C ILE A 443 5.83 25.81 2.65
N TYR A 444 4.91 24.93 3.05
CA TYR A 444 3.59 25.27 3.61
C TYR A 444 3.36 24.81 5.06
N LEU A 445 4.33 24.19 5.75
CA LEU A 445 4.16 23.84 7.17
C LEU A 445 4.46 25.04 8.08
N ASN A 446 3.44 25.50 8.81
CA ASN A 446 3.58 26.58 9.78
C ASN A 446 4.50 26.15 10.95
N LYS A 447 5.67 26.79 11.09
CA LYS A 447 6.79 26.35 11.94
C LYS A 447 6.52 26.35 13.46
N ALA A 448 5.39 26.88 13.92
CA ALA A 448 5.10 27.05 15.35
C ALA A 448 4.71 25.76 16.11
N GLY A 449 4.39 24.66 15.42
CA GLY A 449 3.86 23.43 16.05
C GLY A 449 4.74 22.18 15.96
N PHE A 450 5.68 22.12 15.01
CA PHE A 450 6.50 20.93 14.78
C PHE A 450 7.77 20.97 15.63
N LYS A 451 7.86 20.05 16.61
CA LYS A 451 9.16 19.63 17.13
C LYS A 451 9.94 18.98 15.99
N GLU A 452 11.25 19.19 15.94
CA GLU A 452 12.17 18.58 14.97
C GLU A 452 12.24 17.05 15.15
N LYS A 453 11.24 16.33 14.63
CA LYS A 453 11.21 14.87 14.67
C LYS A 453 11.63 14.31 13.31
N LYS A 454 12.67 13.49 13.31
CA LYS A 454 13.25 12.89 12.10
C LYS A 454 12.56 11.59 11.68
N ASP A 455 11.93 10.90 12.64
CA ASP A 455 11.33 9.59 12.47
C ASP A 455 9.97 9.51 13.19
N LEU A 456 9.08 8.65 12.71
CA LEU A 456 7.81 8.31 13.38
C LEU A 456 7.89 6.92 13.99
N THR A 457 7.34 6.77 15.20
CA THR A 457 7.20 5.47 15.87
C THR A 457 6.03 4.68 15.29
N PRO A 458 6.02 3.34 15.42
CA PRO A 458 4.86 2.52 15.05
C PRO A 458 3.56 2.99 15.73
N THR A 459 3.64 3.40 17.00
CA THR A 459 2.51 3.92 17.78
C THR A 459 1.95 5.23 17.20
N GLU A 460 2.78 6.14 16.70
CA GLU A 460 2.31 7.37 16.03
C GLU A 460 1.68 7.07 14.65
N ILE A 461 2.26 6.14 13.90
CA ILE A 461 1.71 5.65 12.62
C ILE A 461 0.31 5.03 12.83
N LEU A 462 0.16 4.20 13.85
CA LEU A 462 -1.11 3.64 14.29
C LEU A 462 -2.07 4.71 14.85
N THR A 463 -1.56 5.75 15.52
CA THR A 463 -2.38 6.87 16.02
C THR A 463 -2.97 7.69 14.87
N PHE A 464 -2.27 7.84 13.74
CA PHE A 464 -2.86 8.38 12.51
C PHE A 464 -3.93 7.43 11.93
N ALA A 465 -3.67 6.12 11.92
CA ALA A 465 -4.61 5.13 11.42
C ALA A 465 -5.93 5.11 12.23
N SER A 466 -5.87 5.01 13.56
CA SER A 466 -7.04 5.02 14.46
C SER A 466 -7.89 6.28 14.27
N GLN A 467 -7.26 7.46 14.20
CA GLN A 467 -7.96 8.71 13.94
C GLN A 467 -8.68 8.75 12.59
N VAL A 468 -8.04 8.28 11.51
CA VAL A 468 -8.68 8.21 10.18
C VAL A 468 -9.83 7.21 10.20
N VAL A 469 -9.68 6.05 10.86
CA VAL A 469 -10.75 5.05 10.97
C VAL A 469 -11.94 5.58 11.77
N ARG A 470 -11.73 6.25 12.90
CA ARG A 470 -12.82 6.91 13.65
C ARG A 470 -13.56 7.95 12.80
N GLY A 471 -12.85 8.70 11.96
CA GLY A 471 -13.47 9.59 10.97
C GLY A 471 -14.32 8.86 9.93
N MET A 472 -13.83 7.73 9.42
CA MET A 472 -14.51 6.91 8.42
C MET A 472 -15.66 6.06 8.97
N GLU A 473 -15.58 5.60 10.21
CA GLU A 473 -16.67 4.94 10.95
C GLU A 473 -17.86 5.89 11.09
N TYR A 474 -17.59 7.13 11.51
CA TYR A 474 -18.59 8.18 11.57
C TYR A 474 -19.21 8.47 10.19
N LEU A 475 -18.42 8.62 9.14
CA LEU A 475 -18.93 8.83 7.77
C LEU A 475 -19.79 7.64 7.27
N ALA A 476 -19.37 6.40 7.54
CA ALA A 476 -20.14 5.21 7.22
C ALA A 476 -21.47 5.14 8.00
N SER A 477 -21.48 5.57 9.27
CA SER A 477 -22.72 5.68 10.07
C SER A 477 -23.71 6.71 9.49
N LYS A 478 -23.19 7.73 8.78
CA LYS A 478 -23.95 8.74 8.03
C LYS A 478 -24.26 8.33 6.59
N GLN A 479 -24.01 7.07 6.22
CA GLN A 479 -24.21 6.51 4.88
C GLN A 479 -23.43 7.26 3.77
N CYS A 480 -22.35 7.96 4.14
CA CYS A 480 -21.47 8.67 3.23
C CYS A 480 -20.34 7.74 2.75
N ILE A 481 -20.15 7.65 1.43
CA ILE A 481 -19.02 6.97 0.79
C ILE A 481 -18.06 8.04 0.27
N HIS A 482 -16.80 7.99 0.70
CA HIS A 482 -15.79 9.01 0.42
C HIS A 482 -15.19 8.90 -1.00
N ARG A 483 -14.97 7.67 -1.50
CA ARG A 483 -14.54 7.35 -2.88
C ARG A 483 -13.15 7.85 -3.31
N ASP A 484 -12.47 8.69 -2.51
CA ASP A 484 -11.06 9.04 -2.65
C ASP A 484 -10.37 9.20 -1.28
N LEU A 485 -10.34 8.12 -0.49
CA LEU A 485 -9.65 8.09 0.79
C LEU A 485 -8.15 7.80 0.58
N ALA A 486 -7.30 8.81 0.80
CA ALA A 486 -5.85 8.75 0.63
C ALA A 486 -5.14 9.74 1.57
N THR A 487 -3.85 9.56 1.87
CA THR A 487 -3.13 10.45 2.83
C THR A 487 -3.09 11.92 2.42
N ARG A 488 -3.19 12.22 1.12
CA ARG A 488 -3.29 13.58 0.58
C ARG A 488 -4.59 14.31 0.94
N ASN A 489 -5.65 13.56 1.23
CA ASN A 489 -7.00 14.05 1.56
C ASN A 489 -7.27 13.99 3.09
N ILE A 490 -6.25 13.67 3.90
CA ILE A 490 -6.28 13.81 5.35
C ILE A 490 -5.51 15.08 5.72
N LEU A 491 -6.16 16.04 6.39
CA LEU A 491 -5.53 17.26 6.89
C LEU A 491 -5.04 17.09 8.33
N LEU A 492 -4.05 17.88 8.75
CA LEU A 492 -3.44 17.83 10.09
C LEU A 492 -3.71 19.09 10.92
N GLY A 493 -4.45 18.91 12.01
CA GLY A 493 -4.76 19.92 13.01
C GLY A 493 -3.67 20.09 14.06
N GLU A 494 -3.85 21.08 14.95
CA GLU A 494 -3.01 21.25 16.14
C GLU A 494 -2.97 19.94 16.95
N GLY A 495 -1.80 19.60 17.52
CA GLY A 495 -1.60 18.30 18.17
C GLY A 495 -1.55 17.09 17.22
N LEU A 496 -1.38 17.33 15.90
CA LEU A 496 -1.37 16.31 14.84
C LEU A 496 -2.70 15.54 14.71
N ILE A 497 -3.82 16.20 15.00
CA ILE A 497 -5.16 15.62 14.86
C ILE A 497 -5.51 15.44 13.38
N CYS A 498 -5.79 14.22 12.94
CA CYS A 498 -6.19 13.93 11.55
C CYS A 498 -7.64 14.33 11.28
N LYS A 499 -7.86 14.99 10.14
CA LYS A 499 -9.18 15.42 9.62
C LYS A 499 -9.40 14.84 8.22
N VAL A 500 -10.33 13.90 8.08
CA VAL A 500 -10.78 13.39 6.77
C VAL A 500 -11.44 14.53 5.98
N SER A 501 -11.10 14.71 4.69
CA SER A 501 -11.48 15.90 3.91
C SER A 501 -11.57 15.66 2.38
N ASP A 502 -12.01 16.70 1.67
CA ASP A 502 -12.26 16.75 0.21
C ASP A 502 -13.32 15.74 -0.29
N PHE A 503 -14.57 16.02 0.08
CA PHE A 503 -15.75 15.25 -0.30
C PHE A 503 -16.22 15.49 -1.76
N GLY A 504 -15.40 16.10 -2.62
CA GLY A 504 -15.76 16.43 -4.01
C GLY A 504 -16.15 15.23 -4.89
N LEU A 505 -15.73 14.01 -4.52
CA LEU A 505 -16.14 12.75 -5.16
C LEU A 505 -17.13 11.92 -4.32
N ALA A 506 -17.46 12.35 -3.10
CA ALA A 506 -18.27 11.56 -2.17
C ALA A 506 -19.78 11.58 -2.51
N ARG A 507 -20.51 10.57 -2.01
CA ARG A 507 -21.95 10.34 -2.28
C ARG A 507 -22.67 9.67 -1.10
N ASP A 508 -23.99 9.84 -1.07
CA ASP A 508 -24.92 9.15 -0.17
C ASP A 508 -25.37 7.80 -0.80
N VAL A 509 -25.46 6.74 0.00
CA VAL A 509 -26.00 5.43 -0.38
C VAL A 509 -27.49 5.49 -0.82
N ALA A 510 -28.23 6.52 -0.40
CA ALA A 510 -29.64 6.71 -0.73
C ALA A 510 -29.90 7.03 -2.22
N GLU A 511 -28.94 7.60 -2.95
CA GLU A 511 -29.06 7.95 -4.39
C GLU A 511 -29.03 6.70 -5.30
N LYS A 512 -30.07 5.88 -5.27
CA LYS A 512 -30.23 4.67 -6.12
C LYS A 512 -30.44 4.94 -7.63
N SER A 513 -30.32 6.19 -8.07
CA SER A 513 -30.40 6.56 -9.49
C SER A 513 -29.09 6.22 -10.21
N GLN A 514 -29.18 5.32 -11.19
CA GLN A 514 -28.06 4.94 -12.06
C GLN A 514 -27.40 6.18 -12.70
N TYR A 515 -26.08 6.30 -12.57
CA TYR A 515 -25.31 7.24 -13.39
C TYR A 515 -23.95 6.68 -13.77
N GLU A 516 -23.73 6.57 -15.08
CA GLU A 516 -22.41 6.31 -15.66
C GLU A 516 -21.53 7.55 -15.49
N MET A 517 -20.22 7.38 -15.31
CA MET A 517 -19.32 8.51 -15.05
C MET A 517 -19.12 9.37 -16.32
N GLN A 518 -19.87 10.46 -16.44
CA GLN A 518 -19.78 11.41 -17.58
C GLN A 518 -18.75 12.55 -17.40
N SER A 519 -18.01 12.60 -16.29
CA SER A 519 -16.87 13.51 -16.16
C SER A 519 -15.59 12.85 -16.67
N GLN A 520 -14.85 13.55 -17.54
CA GLN A 520 -13.49 13.17 -17.99
C GLN A 520 -12.43 13.40 -16.89
N GLY A 521 -12.78 13.09 -15.63
CA GLY A 521 -12.00 13.38 -14.45
C GLY A 521 -10.93 12.32 -14.17
N ARG A 522 -9.79 12.75 -13.61
CA ARG A 522 -8.73 11.86 -13.13
C ARG A 522 -9.22 11.06 -11.91
N VAL A 523 -9.49 9.77 -12.08
CA VAL A 523 -9.87 8.86 -10.98
C VAL A 523 -8.65 8.33 -10.19
N PRO A 524 -8.77 8.07 -8.88
CA PRO A 524 -7.66 7.69 -8.01
C PRO A 524 -7.33 6.18 -8.10
N VAL A 525 -7.06 5.67 -9.30
CA VAL A 525 -6.96 4.22 -9.64
C VAL A 525 -6.24 3.35 -8.61
N ARG A 526 -5.15 3.85 -8.01
CA ARG A 526 -4.31 3.10 -7.05
C ARG A 526 -4.96 2.89 -5.67
N TRP A 527 -5.95 3.69 -5.30
CA TRP A 527 -6.71 3.57 -4.05
C TRP A 527 -8.07 2.87 -4.27
N MET A 528 -8.54 2.77 -5.52
CA MET A 528 -9.85 2.18 -5.83
C MET A 528 -9.86 0.65 -5.67
N ALA A 529 -11.00 0.13 -5.21
CA ALA A 529 -11.25 -1.31 -5.08
C ALA A 529 -11.53 -1.99 -6.44
N PRO A 530 -11.35 -3.32 -6.59
CA PRO A 530 -11.57 -4.03 -7.84
C PRO A 530 -12.99 -3.85 -8.39
N GLU A 531 -14.02 -3.88 -7.54
CA GLU A 531 -15.41 -3.68 -7.93
C GLU A 531 -15.70 -2.23 -8.39
N SER A 532 -14.97 -1.25 -7.85
CA SER A 532 -15.04 0.14 -8.28
C SER A 532 -14.37 0.35 -9.64
N LEU A 533 -13.26 -0.36 -9.90
CA LEU A 533 -12.53 -0.34 -11.16
C LEU A 533 -13.20 -1.14 -12.29
N LEU A 534 -13.90 -2.22 -11.95
CA LEU A 534 -14.53 -3.15 -12.92
C LEU A 534 -15.99 -2.86 -13.21
N SER A 535 -16.74 -2.40 -12.21
CA SER A 535 -18.21 -2.32 -12.28
C SER A 535 -18.76 -0.98 -11.78
N ASN A 536 -17.88 0.01 -11.54
CA ASN A 536 -18.22 1.33 -11.02
C ASN A 536 -19.03 1.26 -9.70
N MET A 537 -18.84 0.19 -8.91
CA MET A 537 -19.51 -0.03 -7.63
C MET A 537 -18.72 0.63 -6.50
N TYR A 538 -19.40 1.43 -5.67
CA TYR A 538 -18.82 2.05 -4.49
C TYR A 538 -19.70 1.75 -3.28
N THR A 539 -19.07 1.46 -2.15
CA THR A 539 -19.70 1.15 -0.86
C THR A 539 -18.75 1.56 0.27
N SER A 540 -19.19 1.50 1.52
CA SER A 540 -18.25 1.59 2.67
C SER A 540 -17.12 0.55 2.59
N LYS A 541 -17.35 -0.61 1.96
CA LYS A 541 -16.33 -1.66 1.76
C LYS A 541 -15.32 -1.34 0.65
N SER A 542 -15.62 -0.42 -0.28
CA SER A 542 -14.61 0.12 -1.23
C SER A 542 -13.76 1.23 -0.58
N ASP A 543 -14.33 1.97 0.37
CA ASP A 543 -13.55 2.89 1.22
C ASP A 543 -12.65 2.11 2.20
N VAL A 544 -13.07 0.95 2.72
CA VAL A 544 -12.20 0.05 3.52
C VAL A 544 -10.98 -0.43 2.73
N TRP A 545 -11.15 -0.78 1.45
CA TRP A 545 -10.01 -1.09 0.57
C TRP A 545 -9.08 0.13 0.40
N SER A 546 -9.67 1.31 0.18
CA SER A 546 -8.93 2.58 0.07
C SER A 546 -8.15 2.88 1.36
N PHE A 547 -8.72 2.57 2.53
CA PHE A 547 -8.07 2.66 3.83
C PHE A 547 -6.88 1.70 3.96
N GLY A 548 -6.97 0.48 3.43
CA GLY A 548 -5.82 -0.43 3.36
C GLY A 548 -4.64 0.17 2.57
N VAL A 549 -4.93 0.88 1.47
CA VAL A 549 -3.91 1.60 0.68
C VAL A 549 -3.38 2.83 1.43
N LEU A 550 -4.23 3.56 2.14
CA LEU A 550 -3.83 4.66 3.03
C LEU A 550 -2.91 4.15 4.15
N LEU A 551 -3.21 3.01 4.78
CA LEU A 551 -2.37 2.40 5.81
C LEU A 551 -0.99 1.98 5.24
N TRP A 552 -0.93 1.52 3.98
CA TRP A 552 0.33 1.29 3.27
C TRP A 552 1.10 2.60 3.02
N GLU A 553 0.41 3.70 2.64
CA GLU A 553 1.04 5.04 2.56
C GLU A 553 1.59 5.51 3.92
N LEU A 554 0.92 5.22 5.04
CA LEU A 554 1.38 5.59 6.39
C LEU A 554 2.71 4.90 6.72
N VAL A 555 2.77 3.56 6.66
CA VAL A 555 3.98 2.79 7.03
C VAL A 555 5.15 3.00 6.06
N THR A 556 4.88 3.47 4.83
CA THR A 556 5.91 3.81 3.84
C THR A 556 6.21 5.32 3.77
N LEU A 557 5.77 6.09 4.77
CA LEU A 557 6.00 7.53 4.92
C LEU A 557 5.66 8.34 3.64
N GLY A 558 4.46 8.13 3.12
CA GLY A 558 3.91 8.85 1.97
C GLY A 558 4.47 8.41 0.61
N SER A 559 5.01 7.19 0.52
CA SER A 559 5.45 6.60 -0.75
C SER A 559 4.27 6.36 -1.71
N HIS A 560 4.56 6.27 -3.01
CA HIS A 560 3.52 6.14 -4.03
C HIS A 560 3.06 4.66 -4.15
N PRO A 561 1.76 4.34 -3.98
CA PRO A 561 1.29 2.96 -4.07
C PRO A 561 1.50 2.35 -5.46
N TYR A 562 1.87 1.08 -5.51
CA TYR A 562 2.23 0.33 -6.73
C TYR A 562 3.38 1.02 -7.52
N PRO A 563 4.57 1.19 -6.90
CA PRO A 563 5.73 1.82 -7.56
C PRO A 563 6.13 1.04 -8.82
N GLY A 564 6.63 1.75 -9.84
CA GLY A 564 7.01 1.15 -11.13
C GLY A 564 5.85 0.52 -11.93
N MET A 565 4.60 0.82 -11.57
CA MET A 565 3.41 0.38 -12.32
C MET A 565 2.61 1.58 -12.83
N SER A 566 2.19 1.54 -14.10
CA SER A 566 1.18 2.46 -14.64
C SER A 566 -0.23 2.10 -14.13
N SER A 567 -1.17 3.04 -14.17
CA SER A 567 -2.56 2.81 -13.73
C SER A 567 -3.21 1.61 -14.42
N GLN A 568 -2.94 1.39 -15.71
CA GLN A 568 -3.44 0.22 -16.44
C GLN A 568 -2.78 -1.09 -15.99
N LYS A 569 -1.49 -1.07 -15.62
CA LYS A 569 -0.80 -2.22 -15.04
C LYS A 569 -1.38 -2.57 -13.66
N VAL A 570 -1.64 -1.57 -12.81
CA VAL A 570 -2.33 -1.77 -11.52
C VAL A 570 -3.70 -2.43 -11.72
N ILE A 571 -4.53 -1.89 -12.61
CA ILE A 571 -5.84 -2.48 -12.97
C ILE A 571 -5.70 -3.94 -13.45
N ASN A 572 -4.65 -4.26 -14.20
CA ASN A 572 -4.45 -5.61 -14.75
C ASN A 572 -3.88 -6.61 -13.73
N GLU A 573 -3.00 -6.19 -12.81
CA GLU A 573 -2.45 -7.07 -11.77
C GLU A 573 -3.45 -7.31 -10.63
N LEU A 574 -4.24 -6.30 -10.23
CA LEU A 574 -5.29 -6.47 -9.22
C LEU A 574 -6.28 -7.60 -9.60
N LYS A 575 -6.67 -7.68 -10.88
CA LYS A 575 -7.53 -8.75 -11.45
C LYS A 575 -6.91 -10.15 -11.39
N LYS A 576 -5.60 -10.28 -11.15
CA LYS A 576 -4.91 -11.57 -10.95
C LYS A 576 -4.76 -11.92 -9.46
N GLY A 577 -5.33 -11.12 -8.56
CA GLY A 577 -5.13 -11.26 -7.11
C GLY A 577 -3.84 -10.64 -6.59
N TYR A 578 -3.09 -9.86 -7.38
CA TYR A 578 -1.94 -9.11 -6.87
C TYR A 578 -2.39 -8.10 -5.80
N ARG A 579 -1.54 -7.86 -4.80
CA ARG A 579 -1.69 -6.88 -3.72
C ARG A 579 -0.33 -6.24 -3.43
N LEU A 580 -0.34 -5.10 -2.75
CA LEU A 580 0.92 -4.44 -2.34
C LEU A 580 1.69 -5.34 -1.37
N PRO A 581 3.01 -5.53 -1.54
CA PRO A 581 3.82 -6.33 -0.63
C PRO A 581 3.98 -5.64 0.72
N LYS A 582 4.23 -6.45 1.76
CA LYS A 582 4.59 -6.00 3.11
C LYS A 582 5.86 -5.13 3.05
N PRO A 583 5.82 -3.86 3.52
CA PRO A 583 7.02 -3.05 3.68
C PRO A 583 7.93 -3.61 4.78
N GLU A 584 9.24 -3.48 4.60
CA GLU A 584 10.25 -4.12 5.46
C GLU A 584 10.13 -3.75 6.95
N HIS A 585 9.77 -2.51 7.26
CA HIS A 585 9.62 -2.00 8.63
C HIS A 585 8.19 -2.14 9.18
N CYS A 586 7.29 -2.87 8.50
CA CYS A 586 5.91 -3.08 8.92
C CYS A 586 5.81 -4.33 9.82
N SER A 587 4.99 -4.29 10.88
CA SER A 587 4.67 -5.51 11.64
C SER A 587 3.72 -6.43 10.85
N ASP A 588 3.66 -7.70 11.22
CA ASP A 588 2.72 -8.64 10.59
C ASP A 588 1.26 -8.33 10.93
N ASP A 589 0.98 -7.76 12.11
CA ASP A 589 -0.37 -7.37 12.53
C ASP A 589 -0.89 -6.18 11.72
N ILE A 590 -0.04 -5.15 11.51
CA ILE A 590 -0.38 -3.98 10.70
C ILE A 590 -0.54 -4.38 9.22
N TYR A 591 0.31 -5.28 8.71
CA TYR A 591 0.15 -5.80 7.35
C TYR A 591 -1.08 -6.72 7.21
N LYS A 592 -1.44 -7.50 8.24
CA LYS A 592 -2.66 -8.29 8.28
C LYS A 592 -3.90 -7.40 8.14
N VAL A 593 -3.96 -6.25 8.82
CA VAL A 593 -5.04 -5.26 8.64
C VAL A 593 -5.13 -4.80 7.18
N MET A 594 -4.01 -4.55 6.49
CA MET A 594 -4.03 -4.22 5.05
C MET A 594 -4.59 -5.37 4.20
N VAL A 595 -4.16 -6.61 4.45
CA VAL A 595 -4.62 -7.80 3.71
C VAL A 595 -6.11 -8.04 3.92
N ASP A 596 -6.62 -7.87 5.14
CA ASP A 596 -8.05 -7.98 5.45
C ASP A 596 -8.87 -6.84 4.81
N CYS A 597 -8.32 -5.63 4.70
CA CYS A 597 -8.90 -4.55 3.89
C CYS A 597 -8.93 -4.87 2.38
N TRP A 598 -8.04 -5.75 1.89
CA TRP A 598 -7.89 -6.07 0.46
C TRP A 598 -8.46 -7.44 0.05
N GLN A 599 -9.36 -8.03 0.84
CA GLN A 599 -10.09 -9.22 0.42
C GLN A 599 -10.84 -8.97 -0.90
N GLU A 600 -10.83 -9.95 -1.81
CA GLU A 600 -11.39 -9.79 -3.16
C GLU A 600 -12.89 -9.45 -3.09
N LYS A 601 -13.64 -10.18 -2.28
CA LYS A 601 -15.06 -9.89 -2.05
C LYS A 601 -15.25 -8.74 -1.05
N PRO A 602 -16.09 -7.73 -1.34
CA PRO A 602 -16.36 -6.63 -0.41
C PRO A 602 -16.95 -7.08 0.93
N GLU A 603 -17.72 -8.15 0.97
CA GLU A 603 -18.32 -8.71 2.18
C GLU A 603 -17.32 -9.40 3.13
N ASP A 604 -16.19 -9.90 2.60
CA ASP A 604 -15.14 -10.57 3.38
C ASP A 604 -14.18 -9.56 4.05
N ARG A 605 -14.24 -8.28 3.66
CA ARG A 605 -13.47 -7.17 4.28
C ARG A 605 -14.10 -6.76 5.62
N PRO A 606 -13.34 -6.23 6.60
CA PRO A 606 -13.91 -5.66 7.81
C PRO A 606 -14.77 -4.43 7.51
N ASP A 607 -15.52 -3.92 8.48
CA ASP A 607 -16.07 -2.56 8.44
C ASP A 607 -15.23 -1.62 9.33
N PHE A 608 -15.53 -0.33 9.31
CA PHE A 608 -14.74 0.65 10.06
C PHE A 608 -14.85 0.50 11.58
N ALA A 609 -15.93 -0.11 12.12
CA ALA A 609 -16.03 -0.41 13.55
C ALA A 609 -15.15 -1.60 13.96
N GLY A 610 -15.10 -2.64 13.12
CA GLY A 610 -14.14 -3.75 13.26
C GLY A 610 -12.69 -3.28 13.14
N LEU A 611 -12.39 -2.40 12.18
CA LEU A 611 -11.06 -1.78 12.04
C LEU A 611 -10.69 -0.89 13.23
N HIS A 612 -11.63 -0.11 13.77
CA HIS A 612 -11.41 0.75 14.94
C HIS A 612 -10.99 -0.11 16.13
N THR A 613 -11.76 -1.16 16.42
CA THR A 613 -11.45 -2.13 17.48
C THR A 613 -10.06 -2.75 17.25
N THR A 614 -9.80 -3.28 16.06
CA THR A 614 -8.54 -3.97 15.74
C THR A 614 -7.31 -3.06 15.86
N ILE A 615 -7.40 -1.80 15.44
CA ILE A 615 -6.28 -0.84 15.50
C ILE A 615 -6.06 -0.33 16.93
N ASP A 616 -7.14 -0.11 17.69
CA ASP A 616 -7.02 0.30 19.09
C ASP A 616 -6.50 -0.84 19.98
N ASP A 617 -6.83 -2.10 19.69
CA ASP A 617 -6.23 -3.28 20.34
C ASP A 617 -4.71 -3.35 20.07
N ILE A 618 -4.28 -3.21 18.79
CA ILE A 618 -2.85 -3.17 18.43
C ILE A 618 -2.13 -1.97 19.08
N LEU A 619 -2.80 -0.81 19.21
CA LEU A 619 -2.27 0.34 19.94
C LEU A 619 -2.13 0.07 21.44
N ALA A 620 -3.06 -0.67 22.05
CA ALA A 620 -3.01 -1.02 23.47
C ALA A 620 -1.85 -1.99 23.76
N ASP A 621 -1.65 -3.01 22.93
CA ASP A 621 -0.51 -3.93 23.06
C ASP A 621 0.83 -3.21 22.84
N ALA A 622 0.91 -2.33 21.82
CA ALA A 622 2.10 -1.51 21.56
C ALA A 622 2.39 -0.47 22.68
N ALA A 623 1.39 -0.10 23.48
CA ALA A 623 1.57 0.74 24.68
C ALA A 623 1.84 -0.07 25.95
N GLY A 624 1.50 -1.36 25.97
CA GLY A 624 1.66 -2.26 27.12
C GLY A 624 3.09 -2.77 27.34
N TYR A 625 3.90 -2.85 26.28
CA TYR A 625 5.29 -3.29 26.33
C TYR A 625 6.26 -2.12 26.09
N LEU A 626 7.04 -1.76 27.12
CA LEU A 626 8.15 -0.81 26.96
C LEU A 626 9.22 -1.40 26.04
N GLU A 627 9.48 -0.73 24.92
CA GLU A 627 10.50 -1.13 23.94
C GLU A 627 11.92 -1.11 24.55
N MET A 628 12.42 -2.27 24.98
CA MET A 628 13.84 -2.54 25.26
C MET A 628 14.68 -2.60 23.97
N GLY A 629 14.42 -1.69 23.02
CA GLY A 629 14.98 -1.69 21.66
C GLY A 629 15.85 -0.49 21.30
N ASN A 630 15.97 0.53 22.18
CA ASN A 630 16.72 1.75 21.93
C ASN A 630 17.60 2.16 23.13
N LEU A 631 18.55 1.30 23.50
CA LEU A 631 19.79 1.70 24.17
C LEU A 631 20.97 1.33 23.27
N ASN A 632 21.96 2.22 23.19
CA ASN A 632 22.82 2.33 22.01
C ASN A 632 24.26 1.86 22.29
N GLN A 633 24.84 1.18 21.29
CA GLN A 633 26.27 0.99 21.01
C GLN A 633 27.25 0.49 22.10
N ASP A 634 27.96 -0.59 21.73
CA ASP A 634 29.40 -0.79 21.98
C ASP A 634 29.96 -0.84 23.43
N GLU A 635 29.38 -1.61 24.36
CA GLU A 635 30.18 -2.29 25.42
C GLU A 635 29.46 -3.48 26.12
N TYR A 636 30.09 -4.67 26.09
CA TYR A 636 29.96 -5.80 27.05
C TYR A 636 28.56 -6.46 27.31
N VAL A 637 28.41 -7.67 27.85
CA VAL A 637 29.27 -8.89 27.98
C VAL A 637 28.36 -10.12 28.02
N TYR A 638 28.80 -11.26 27.50
CA TYR A 638 28.11 -12.55 27.71
C TYR A 638 28.25 -13.04 29.16
N LEU A 639 27.14 -13.27 29.85
CA LEU A 639 27.07 -14.07 31.07
C LEU A 639 25.95 -15.12 30.93
N GLU A 640 26.34 -16.35 30.59
CA GLU A 640 25.42 -17.49 30.72
C GLU A 640 25.22 -17.90 32.20
N PRO A 641 24.08 -18.51 32.56
CA PRO A 641 23.77 -18.76 33.96
C PRO A 641 24.44 -20.04 34.49
N GLY A 642 25.44 -19.88 35.35
CA GLY A 642 25.73 -20.86 36.41
C GLY A 642 26.99 -21.72 36.25
N GLN A 643 28.09 -21.22 36.80
CA GLN A 643 29.03 -22.06 37.55
C GLN A 643 29.24 -21.48 38.95
N SER A 644 29.68 -22.31 39.90
CA SER A 644 29.64 -22.00 41.32
C SER A 644 31.01 -22.12 42.00
N SER A 645 31.21 -21.30 43.05
CA SER A 645 32.20 -21.44 44.12
C SER A 645 33.67 -21.02 43.87
N SER A 646 34.40 -20.89 45.00
CA SER A 646 35.86 -20.69 45.18
C SER A 646 36.53 -19.35 44.81
N SER A 647 36.44 -18.39 45.75
CA SER A 647 37.56 -17.89 46.61
C SER A 647 38.90 -17.35 46.04
N ASN A 648 39.44 -16.37 46.80
CA ASN A 648 40.77 -15.73 46.77
C ASN A 648 40.89 -14.55 45.79
N GLU A 649 41.15 -13.31 46.20
CA GLU A 649 42.20 -12.69 47.07
C GLU A 649 43.43 -12.17 46.30
N SER A 650 43.62 -10.85 46.41
CA SER A 650 44.91 -10.15 46.60
C SER A 650 46.01 -10.24 45.53
N ALA A 651 46.09 -9.22 44.67
CA ALA A 651 47.33 -8.47 44.38
C ALA A 651 47.00 -7.06 43.85
#